data_AF-A0A4R6ZE63-F1
#
_entry.id   AF-A0A4R6ZE63-F1
#
_cell.length_a   1.000
_cell.length_b   1.000
_cell.length_c   1.000
_cell.angle_alpha   90.00
_cell.angle_beta   90.00
_cell.angle_gamma   90.00
#
_symmetry.space_group_name_H-M   'P 1'
#
loop_
_entity.id
_entity.type
_entity.pdbx_description
1 polymer ?
#
loop_
_entity_poly.entity_id
_entity_poly.type
_entity_poly.pdbx_seq_one_letter_code
_entity_poly.pdbx_strand_id
1 'polypeptide(L)'
;MPAPTEHLPADHPLLALLQRHERVLVAGAPGSGKSTLVRAAAATLAARGQACHCLSADPGLPGIGPPGAACLGRWEAGEWRLEAIAALATLDAARFRLPLVQAVRRLAEQAPAGTLLLDAPGVVRGAAGAELLPALAQAAGVGALLVLAAEAAPFPLHEECRALGRESVTLAPAPHARHPGKRWRRARRSDDWDAWLVQAHEAVLELPSLSLTGTTPPRSAPEAWAGRQVGLLDARGDTLGLGEILALEGERLRIRTPPLAGTPHSLVVRDARRGRDGQLGTALPHATAPETPGLDDTPAPLESRDGPRPRADLGTFTATLVNGVFGDPLLHLRLRHQSRSLLFDLGDPGRLPARLAHQVSDVFISHAHFDHIGGFLWLLRSRIGEYPPCRLYGPPGLAEHLQGLVSGILWDRVAEKAPRFEVGELHGERLVRWRIVAGETRPTPLPARPAPGGLLHEELGFRVRATTLDHGTPVLAFALEPERQVAVRKERLEAHGWPPGPWLGTLKHHVLAGEGEARIRLPDGTTRSAASLAQALLLTRPGERLVYATDLGDTAENRRRLVALAWGARVLFCEAPFLAAEAEQARRTGHLTARACGEIAAAAGVARLVPFHFSRRHITDTRRLHDEIRLAFPGEAADEPAGKEEAG
;
A
#
# COMPACT_ATOMS: atom_id res chain seq x y z
N MET A 1 41.34 10.53 -3.67
CA MET A 1 41.47 11.09 -2.31
C MET A 1 41.54 12.61 -2.44
N PRO A 2 40.81 13.43 -1.65
CA PRO A 2 41.16 14.84 -1.58
C PRO A 2 42.48 15.01 -0.83
N ALA A 3 43.25 16.03 -1.22
CA ALA A 3 44.59 16.39 -0.75
C ALA A 3 44.58 16.80 0.75
N PRO A 4 45.75 17.00 1.39
CA PRO A 4 45.90 17.08 2.85
C PRO A 4 45.18 18.30 3.41
N THR A 5 44.71 18.16 4.65
CA THR A 5 44.13 19.18 5.56
C THR A 5 44.35 20.63 5.12
N GLU A 6 43.43 21.16 4.32
CA GLU A 6 43.34 22.61 4.13
C GLU A 6 42.91 23.22 5.47
N HIS A 7 43.81 24.00 6.06
CA HIS A 7 43.47 24.82 7.21
C HIS A 7 42.59 25.99 6.75
N LEU A 8 41.50 26.23 7.48
CA LEU A 8 40.70 27.43 7.28
C LEU A 8 41.49 28.70 7.63
N PRO A 9 41.31 29.81 6.88
CA PRO A 9 41.84 31.13 7.23
C PRO A 9 41.48 31.54 8.65
N ALA A 10 42.32 32.35 9.29
CA ALA A 10 42.14 32.69 10.71
C ALA A 10 40.82 33.44 11.00
N ASP A 11 40.35 34.21 10.02
CA ASP A 11 39.13 35.01 9.99
C ASP A 11 37.91 34.24 9.43
N HIS A 12 38.04 32.94 9.16
CA HIS A 12 36.95 32.17 8.55
C HIS A 12 35.68 32.19 9.45
N PRO A 13 34.48 32.48 8.89
CA PRO A 13 33.28 32.69 9.71
C PRO A 13 32.88 31.52 10.61
N LEU A 14 33.15 30.27 10.19
CA LEU A 14 32.97 29.09 11.04
C LEU A 14 33.83 29.14 12.32
N LEU A 15 35.10 29.56 12.21
CA LEU A 15 35.98 29.67 13.38
C LEU A 15 35.53 30.80 14.31
N ALA A 16 35.03 31.91 13.74
CA ALA A 16 34.46 33.00 14.50
C ALA A 16 33.19 32.58 15.28
N LEU A 17 32.34 31.74 14.67
CA LEU A 17 31.19 31.14 15.37
C LEU A 17 31.65 30.22 16.51
N LEU A 18 32.64 29.37 16.28
CA LEU A 18 33.16 28.42 17.28
C LEU A 18 33.87 29.10 18.46
N GLN A 19 34.29 30.37 18.32
CA GLN A 19 34.79 31.19 19.43
C GLN A 19 33.66 31.69 20.35
N ARG A 20 32.45 31.85 19.82
CA ARG A 20 31.28 32.39 20.55
C ARG A 20 30.34 31.29 21.04
N HIS A 21 30.31 30.16 20.34
CA HIS A 21 29.40 29.05 20.60
C HIS A 21 30.16 27.73 20.63
N GLU A 22 30.02 26.99 21.73
CA GLU A 22 30.63 25.66 21.86
C GLU A 22 30.06 24.65 20.87
N ARG A 23 28.81 24.85 20.43
CA ARG A 23 28.08 23.90 19.57
C ARG A 23 27.54 24.58 18.33
N VAL A 24 28.05 24.19 17.16
CA VAL A 24 27.68 24.78 15.86
C VAL A 24 27.19 23.71 14.90
N LEU A 25 26.03 23.94 14.29
CA LEU A 25 25.47 23.07 13.25
C LEU A 25 25.87 23.57 11.88
N VAL A 26 26.42 22.68 11.05
CA VAL A 26 26.73 22.96 9.64
C VAL A 26 25.66 22.33 8.74
N ALA A 27 24.89 23.17 8.03
CA ALA A 27 23.78 22.79 7.16
C ALA A 27 24.03 23.16 5.70
N GLY A 28 23.34 22.51 4.78
CA GLY A 28 23.56 22.71 3.34
C GLY A 28 23.17 21.51 2.49
N ALA A 29 22.87 21.77 1.22
CA ALA A 29 22.43 20.74 0.26
C ALA A 29 23.47 19.61 0.08
N PRO A 30 23.09 18.44 -0.44
CA PRO A 30 24.05 17.36 -0.70
C PRO A 30 25.15 17.82 -1.66
N GLY A 31 26.42 17.60 -1.30
CA GLY A 31 27.55 18.04 -2.11
C GLY A 31 28.00 19.49 -1.93
N SER A 32 27.42 20.23 -0.98
CA SER A 32 27.84 21.61 -0.65
C SER A 32 29.21 21.70 0.06
N GLY A 33 29.80 20.56 0.47
CA GLY A 33 31.10 20.52 1.11
C GLY A 33 31.09 20.55 2.64
N LYS A 34 29.93 20.36 3.30
CA LYS A 34 29.77 20.37 4.78
C LYS A 34 30.82 19.55 5.52
N SER A 35 30.91 18.25 5.23
CA SER A 35 31.84 17.35 5.91
C SER A 35 33.30 17.73 5.68
N THR A 36 33.63 18.26 4.50
CA THR A 36 34.96 18.80 4.19
C THR A 36 35.26 20.04 5.03
N LEU A 37 34.29 20.96 5.14
CA LEU A 37 34.42 22.18 5.94
C LEU A 37 34.56 21.86 7.44
N VAL A 38 33.77 20.93 7.95
CA VAL A 38 33.86 20.42 9.32
C VAL A 38 35.25 19.82 9.60
N ARG A 39 35.79 19.05 8.65
CA ARG A 39 37.15 18.50 8.73
C ARG A 39 38.22 19.60 8.75
N ALA A 40 38.11 20.59 7.87
CA ALA A 40 39.04 21.72 7.80
C ALA A 40 39.04 22.55 9.09
N ALA A 41 37.85 22.80 9.65
CA ALA A 41 37.70 23.49 10.93
C ALA A 41 38.37 22.72 12.08
N ALA A 42 38.13 21.41 12.16
CA ALA A 42 38.75 20.55 13.16
C ALA A 42 40.28 20.54 13.05
N ALA A 43 40.81 20.45 11.84
CA ALA A 43 42.26 20.53 11.59
C ALA A 43 42.86 21.87 12.05
N THR A 44 42.20 23.00 11.77
CA THR A 44 42.64 24.33 12.23
C THR A 44 42.57 24.48 13.74
N LEU A 45 41.51 23.99 14.40
CA LEU A 45 41.41 24.02 15.86
C LEU A 45 42.50 23.17 16.53
N ALA A 46 42.76 21.98 15.99
CA ALA A 46 43.80 21.10 16.51
C ALA A 46 45.21 21.71 16.37
N ALA A 47 45.49 22.41 15.26
CA ALA A 47 46.74 23.16 15.08
C ALA A 47 46.90 24.31 16.10
N ARG A 48 45.80 24.77 16.70
CA ARG A 48 45.78 25.77 17.80
C ARG A 48 45.78 25.11 19.19
N GLY A 49 45.94 23.80 19.29
CA GLY A 49 45.90 23.06 20.54
C GLY A 49 44.50 22.90 21.14
N GLN A 50 43.44 23.12 20.36
CA GLN A 50 42.05 23.03 20.82
C GLN A 50 41.45 21.68 20.44
N ALA A 51 40.80 21.01 21.39
CA ALA A 51 40.06 19.79 21.12
C ALA A 51 38.78 20.09 20.31
N CYS A 52 38.44 19.21 19.36
CA CYS A 52 37.24 19.33 18.55
C CYS A 52 36.57 17.97 18.42
N HIS A 53 35.29 17.92 18.73
CA HIS A 53 34.42 16.78 18.46
C HIS A 53 33.52 17.09 17.28
N CYS A 54 33.11 16.03 16.57
CA CYS A 54 32.11 16.09 15.53
C CYS A 54 31.06 15.02 15.77
N LEU A 55 29.80 15.44 15.73
CA LEU A 55 28.65 14.55 15.65
C LEU A 55 28.17 14.55 14.21
N SER A 56 28.32 13.42 13.52
CA SER A 56 27.77 13.21 12.19
C SER A 56 26.35 12.67 12.27
N ALA A 57 25.40 13.44 11.73
CA ALA A 57 23.98 13.08 11.65
C ALA A 57 23.57 12.56 10.25
N ASP A 58 24.53 12.26 9.37
CA ASP A 58 24.28 11.63 8.07
C ASP A 58 24.53 10.11 8.14
N PRO A 59 23.49 9.27 8.30
CA PRO A 59 23.67 7.83 8.39
C PRO A 59 24.03 7.18 7.04
N GLY A 60 23.92 7.90 5.92
CA GLY A 60 24.23 7.38 4.59
C GLY A 60 25.71 7.44 4.25
N LEU A 61 26.39 8.52 4.64
CA LEU A 61 27.83 8.72 4.53
C LEU A 61 28.31 9.58 5.70
N PRO A 62 28.49 8.98 6.90
CA PRO A 62 28.79 9.76 8.09
C PRO A 62 30.12 10.51 8.03
N GLY A 63 31.09 9.99 7.27
CA GLY A 63 32.47 10.50 7.26
C GLY A 63 33.25 10.17 8.55
N ILE A 64 32.56 9.67 9.58
CA ILE A 64 33.09 9.21 10.86
C ILE A 64 32.40 7.88 11.18
N GLY A 65 33.15 6.78 11.31
CA GLY A 65 32.56 5.48 11.64
C GLY A 65 31.68 4.87 10.54
N PRO A 66 30.85 3.87 10.88
CA PRO A 66 30.11 3.07 9.90
C PRO A 66 28.84 3.75 9.37
N PRO A 67 28.48 3.54 8.09
CA PRO A 67 27.16 3.90 7.60
C PRO A 67 26.07 3.08 8.30
N GLY A 68 24.88 3.67 8.45
CA GLY A 68 23.80 3.08 9.24
C GLY A 68 23.74 3.58 10.68
N ALA A 69 24.57 4.54 11.07
CA ALA A 69 24.64 5.10 12.41
C ALA A 69 24.78 6.63 12.38
N ALA A 70 24.40 7.27 13.48
CA ALA A 70 24.96 8.58 13.84
C ALA A 70 26.24 8.34 14.63
N CYS A 71 27.25 9.19 14.44
CA CYS A 71 28.59 8.92 14.94
C CYS A 71 29.16 10.14 15.65
N LEU A 72 29.74 9.93 16.83
CA LEU A 72 30.53 10.91 17.56
C LEU A 72 32.00 10.56 17.39
N GLY A 73 32.80 11.52 16.94
CA GLY A 73 34.25 11.36 16.86
C GLY A 73 35.00 12.58 17.34
N ARG A 74 36.25 12.34 17.71
CA ARG A 74 37.21 13.34 18.13
C ARG A 74 38.30 13.48 17.09
N TRP A 75 38.73 14.71 16.84
CA TRP A 75 39.83 14.96 15.93
C TRP A 75 41.18 14.67 16.62
N GLU A 76 41.94 13.72 16.07
CA GLU A 76 43.26 13.33 16.57
C GLU A 76 44.18 13.00 15.39
N ALA A 77 45.45 13.41 15.46
CA ALA A 77 46.49 13.06 14.47
C ALA A 77 46.14 13.29 12.98
N GLY A 78 45.26 14.25 12.67
CA GLY A 78 44.88 14.59 11.29
C GLY A 78 43.67 13.81 10.74
N GLU A 79 42.99 13.03 11.59
CA GLU A 79 41.80 12.27 11.24
C GLU A 79 40.75 12.24 12.36
N TRP A 80 39.56 11.74 12.02
CA TRP A 80 38.49 11.53 13.00
C TRP A 80 38.67 10.16 13.65
N ARG A 81 38.88 10.16 14.97
CA ARG A 81 38.81 8.97 15.80
C ARG A 81 37.36 8.77 16.27
N LEU A 82 36.79 7.62 15.96
CA LEU A 82 35.44 7.27 16.42
C LEU A 82 35.43 7.04 17.94
N GLU A 83 34.51 7.68 18.66
CA GLU A 83 34.35 7.52 20.11
C GLU A 83 33.06 6.78 20.44
N ALA A 84 31.95 7.11 19.78
CA ALA A 84 30.66 6.48 20.02
C ALA A 84 29.80 6.42 18.75
N ILE A 85 28.90 5.45 18.69
CA ILE A 85 27.90 5.32 17.63
C ILE A 85 26.51 5.16 18.24
N ALA A 86 25.51 5.61 17.50
CA ALA A 86 24.12 5.28 17.76
C ALA A 86 23.56 4.53 16.56
N ALA A 87 23.27 3.24 16.71
CA ALA A 87 22.82 2.38 15.63
C ALA A 87 21.42 2.79 15.13
N LEU A 88 21.32 3.08 13.83
CA LEU A 88 20.06 3.43 13.18
C LEU A 88 19.59 2.34 12.20
N ALA A 89 20.50 1.54 11.64
CA ALA A 89 20.22 0.51 10.65
C ALA A 89 19.45 1.03 9.41
N THR A 90 19.65 2.30 9.06
CA THR A 90 19.09 2.95 7.85
C THR A 90 20.14 3.85 7.22
N LEU A 91 20.06 4.06 5.90
CA LEU A 91 20.95 4.96 5.15
C LEU A 91 20.25 6.27 4.75
N ASP A 92 19.02 6.48 5.23
CA ASP A 92 18.14 7.59 4.84
C ASP A 92 17.72 8.40 6.07
N ALA A 93 18.34 9.58 6.21
CA ALA A 93 18.03 10.52 7.29
C ALA A 93 16.59 11.07 7.24
N ALA A 94 15.97 11.12 6.06
CA ALA A 94 14.61 11.65 5.89
C ALA A 94 13.53 10.65 6.33
N ARG A 95 13.81 9.35 6.22
CA ARG A 95 12.84 8.28 6.49
C ARG A 95 12.63 8.00 7.98
N PHE A 96 13.70 8.03 8.77
CA PHE A 96 13.66 7.73 10.21
C PHE A 96 14.13 8.92 11.06
N ARG A 97 13.43 10.06 10.90
CA ARG A 97 13.79 11.35 11.53
C ARG A 97 13.84 11.29 13.04
N LEU A 98 12.78 10.80 13.68
CA LEU A 98 12.72 10.74 15.15
C LEU A 98 13.83 9.86 15.75
N PRO A 99 14.09 8.62 15.25
CA PRO A 99 15.23 7.85 15.70
C PRO A 99 16.59 8.55 15.52
N LEU A 100 16.79 9.25 14.41
CA LEU A 100 18.01 10.03 14.17
C LEU A 100 18.15 11.17 15.18
N VAL A 101 17.09 11.94 15.42
CA VAL A 101 17.08 13.04 16.40
C VAL A 101 17.37 12.52 17.82
N GLN A 102 16.78 11.39 18.21
CA GLN A 102 17.05 10.77 19.51
C GLN A 102 18.49 10.26 19.62
N ALA A 103 19.05 9.70 18.54
CA ALA A 103 20.44 9.29 18.46
C ALA A 103 21.39 10.50 18.63
N VAL A 104 21.11 11.60 17.93
CA VAL A 104 21.89 12.84 18.06
C VAL A 104 21.82 13.40 19.46
N ARG A 105 20.64 13.43 20.11
CA ARG A 105 20.51 13.89 21.49
C ARG A 105 21.41 13.08 22.44
N ARG A 106 21.34 11.75 22.39
CA ARG A 106 22.15 10.88 23.25
C ARG A 106 23.65 11.07 23.03
N LEU A 107 24.09 11.12 21.78
CA LEU A 107 25.50 11.34 21.46
C LEU A 107 25.96 12.75 21.87
N ALA A 108 25.11 13.77 21.77
CA ALA A 108 25.44 15.13 22.22
C ALA A 108 25.49 15.26 23.75
N GLU A 109 24.74 14.43 24.49
CA GLU A 109 24.84 14.31 25.95
C GLU A 109 26.12 13.58 26.38
N GLN A 110 26.62 12.65 25.57
CA GLN A 110 27.88 11.93 25.80
C GLN A 110 29.12 12.73 25.38
N ALA A 111 28.95 13.73 24.51
CA ALA A 111 30.06 14.55 24.02
C ALA A 111 30.71 15.32 25.18
N PRO A 112 32.06 15.31 25.31
CA PRO A 112 32.76 16.08 26.32
C PRO A 112 32.48 17.58 26.21
N ALA A 113 32.68 18.31 27.32
CA ALA A 113 32.63 19.76 27.29
C ALA A 113 33.67 20.33 26.31
N GLY A 114 33.28 21.40 25.60
CA GLY A 114 34.09 22.03 24.56
C GLY A 114 33.46 21.97 23.18
N THR A 115 34.28 22.21 22.15
CA THR A 115 33.80 22.43 20.79
C THR A 115 33.19 21.17 20.17
N LEU A 116 31.92 21.27 19.76
CA LEU A 116 31.17 20.24 19.05
C LEU A 116 30.61 20.78 17.74
N LEU A 117 31.06 20.20 16.63
CA LEU A 117 30.50 20.43 15.31
C LEU A 117 29.42 19.39 15.01
N LEU A 118 28.23 19.83 14.61
CA LEU A 118 27.18 18.95 14.12
C LEU A 118 27.14 18.99 12.59
N ASP A 119 27.55 17.91 11.92
CA ASP A 119 27.42 17.77 10.46
C ASP A 119 26.02 17.24 10.12
N ALA A 120 25.17 18.14 9.62
CA ALA A 120 23.78 17.81 9.31
C ALA A 120 23.67 16.99 8.02
N PRO A 121 22.65 16.11 7.89
CA PRO A 121 22.40 15.41 6.64
C PRO A 121 22.00 16.39 5.52
N GLY A 122 22.23 15.99 4.26
CA GLY A 122 21.86 16.80 3.08
C GLY A 122 20.35 16.93 2.81
N VAL A 123 19.48 16.70 3.80
CA VAL A 123 18.02 16.74 3.65
C VAL A 123 17.53 18.18 3.86
N VAL A 124 17.43 18.94 2.77
CA VAL A 124 17.14 20.38 2.82
C VAL A 124 15.82 20.77 2.13
N ARG A 125 14.92 19.83 1.83
CA ARG A 125 13.65 20.11 1.14
C ARG A 125 12.49 19.31 1.72
N GLY A 126 11.28 19.86 1.56
CA GLY A 126 10.03 19.24 1.98
C GLY A 126 9.92 19.07 3.49
N ALA A 127 8.84 18.41 3.93
CA ALA A 127 8.57 18.17 5.36
C ALA A 127 9.75 17.52 6.09
N ALA A 128 10.46 16.60 5.43
CA ALA A 128 11.60 15.94 6.04
C ALA A 128 12.75 16.91 6.38
N GLY A 129 13.04 17.90 5.54
CA GLY A 129 14.05 18.91 5.85
C GLY A 129 13.56 19.91 6.91
N ALA A 130 12.32 20.37 6.75
CA ALA A 130 11.70 21.35 7.64
C ALA A 130 11.58 20.86 9.09
N GLU A 131 11.31 19.57 9.29
CA GLU A 131 11.26 18.97 10.63
C GLU A 131 12.65 18.62 11.17
N LEU A 132 13.54 18.10 10.32
CA LEU A 132 14.78 17.48 10.79
C LEU A 132 15.82 18.52 11.23
N LEU A 133 15.99 19.61 10.48
CA LEU A 133 17.01 20.61 10.80
C LEU A 133 16.77 21.27 12.18
N PRO A 134 15.57 21.78 12.49
CA PRO A 134 15.29 22.34 13.82
C PRO A 134 15.40 21.31 14.94
N ALA A 135 14.90 20.09 14.71
CA ALA A 135 14.95 19.03 15.70
C ALA A 135 16.38 18.60 16.03
N LEU A 136 17.26 18.53 15.02
CA LEU A 136 18.69 18.26 15.22
C LEU A 136 19.39 19.38 15.98
N ALA A 137 19.12 20.65 15.61
CA ALA A 137 19.69 21.80 16.31
C ALA A 137 19.30 21.80 17.79
N GLN A 138 18.02 21.53 18.09
CA GLN A 138 17.54 21.45 19.46
C GLN A 138 18.12 20.24 20.20
N ALA A 139 18.14 19.06 19.58
CA ALA A 139 18.62 17.82 20.19
C ALA A 139 20.11 17.90 20.58
N ALA A 140 20.93 18.55 19.76
CA ALA A 140 22.34 18.73 20.05
C ALA A 140 22.64 19.97 20.93
N GLY A 141 21.63 20.78 21.27
CA GLY A 141 21.82 22.01 22.05
C GLY A 141 22.67 23.06 21.31
N VAL A 142 22.44 23.21 20.01
CA VAL A 142 23.24 24.08 19.13
C VAL A 142 22.99 25.56 19.43
N GLY A 143 24.08 26.33 19.57
CA GLY A 143 24.04 27.78 19.80
C GLY A 143 24.00 28.61 18.51
N ALA A 144 24.61 28.10 17.43
CA ALA A 144 24.67 28.78 16.13
C ALA A 144 24.64 27.84 14.93
N LEU A 145 24.22 28.37 13.78
CA LEU A 145 24.14 27.67 12.50
C LEU A 145 25.11 28.28 11.48
N LEU A 146 25.78 27.41 10.72
CA LEU A 146 26.46 27.79 9.49
C LEU A 146 25.80 27.10 8.31
N VAL A 147 25.30 27.89 7.36
CA VAL A 147 24.52 27.42 6.21
C VAL A 147 25.32 27.58 4.94
N LEU A 148 25.52 26.48 4.20
CA LEU A 148 26.13 26.50 2.88
C LEU A 148 25.05 26.62 1.79
N ALA A 149 24.94 27.82 1.21
CA ALA A 149 23.98 28.15 0.14
C ALA A 149 24.58 29.15 -0.84
N ALA A 150 24.24 29.01 -2.13
CA ALA A 150 24.74 29.93 -3.16
C ALA A 150 24.06 31.31 -3.04
N GLU A 151 24.78 32.40 -3.28
CA GLU A 151 24.23 33.76 -3.19
C GLU A 151 23.01 33.99 -4.09
N ALA A 152 22.98 33.32 -5.26
CA ALA A 152 21.89 33.42 -6.22
C ALA A 152 20.60 32.67 -5.84
N ALA A 153 20.60 31.87 -4.76
CA ALA A 153 19.43 31.09 -4.35
C ALA A 153 19.31 30.98 -2.81
N PRO A 154 18.19 31.40 -2.21
CA PRO A 154 18.01 31.30 -0.77
C PRO A 154 18.06 29.84 -0.31
N PHE A 155 18.62 29.62 0.88
CA PHE A 155 18.62 28.31 1.50
C PHE A 155 17.16 27.84 1.68
N PRO A 156 16.78 26.63 1.22
CA PRO A 156 15.36 26.26 1.19
C PRO A 156 14.70 26.16 2.57
N LEU A 157 15.48 26.07 3.65
CA LEU A 157 15.00 26.02 5.04
C LEU A 157 15.26 27.34 5.78
N HIS A 158 15.22 28.47 5.07
CA HIS A 158 15.53 29.79 5.63
C HIS A 158 14.58 30.16 6.79
N GLU A 159 13.28 29.92 6.63
CA GLU A 159 12.29 30.22 7.67
C GLU A 159 12.49 29.36 8.92
N GLU A 160 12.85 28.09 8.76
CA GLU A 160 13.15 27.20 9.87
C GLU A 160 14.42 27.62 10.62
N CYS A 161 15.46 28.03 9.89
CA CYS A 161 16.66 28.62 10.50
C CYS A 161 16.32 29.90 11.29
N ARG A 162 15.45 30.75 10.74
CA ARG A 162 15.00 31.98 11.40
C ARG A 162 14.19 31.69 12.66
N ALA A 163 13.28 30.72 12.60
CA ALA A 163 12.40 30.32 13.70
C ALA A 163 13.17 29.75 14.90
N LEU A 164 14.36 29.18 14.69
CA LEU A 164 15.24 28.71 15.77
C LEU A 164 15.77 29.85 16.66
N GLY A 165 15.78 31.10 16.17
CA GLY A 165 16.24 32.26 16.95
C GLY A 165 17.71 32.19 17.37
N ARG A 166 18.55 31.50 16.58
CA ARG A 166 19.99 31.31 16.84
C ARG A 166 20.83 32.17 15.89
N GLU A 167 22.07 32.45 16.28
CA GLU A 167 23.01 33.12 15.36
C GLU A 167 23.22 32.24 14.12
N SER A 168 23.03 32.80 12.93
CA SER A 168 23.17 32.07 11.68
C SER A 168 24.05 32.81 10.68
N VAL A 169 25.05 32.13 10.12
CA VAL A 169 25.91 32.68 9.06
C VAL A 169 25.73 31.85 7.79
N THR A 170 25.50 32.51 6.66
CA THR A 170 25.41 31.86 5.34
C THR A 170 26.70 32.07 4.57
N LEU A 171 27.25 31.00 3.98
CA LEU A 171 28.43 31.03 3.11
C LEU A 171 28.13 30.35 1.78
N ALA A 172 28.78 30.85 0.72
CA ALA A 172 28.81 30.16 -0.56
C ALA A 172 29.56 28.81 -0.43
N PRO A 173 29.06 27.72 -1.03
CA PRO A 173 29.81 26.47 -1.15
C PRO A 173 31.15 26.69 -1.87
N ALA A 174 32.19 25.93 -1.48
CA ALA A 174 33.48 26.02 -2.14
C ALA A 174 33.36 25.74 -3.67
N PRO A 175 34.15 26.40 -4.55
CA PRO A 175 34.04 26.23 -6.01
C PRO A 175 34.23 24.79 -6.50
N HIS A 176 34.97 23.98 -5.74
CA HIS A 176 35.24 22.57 -6.05
C HIS A 176 34.18 21.61 -5.45
N ALA A 177 33.25 22.12 -4.66
CA ALA A 177 32.17 21.33 -4.06
C ALA A 177 31.22 20.84 -5.16
N ARG A 178 31.11 19.53 -5.29
CA ARG A 178 30.25 18.89 -6.31
C ARG A 178 29.43 17.80 -5.66
N HIS A 179 28.21 17.63 -6.14
CA HIS A 179 27.35 16.54 -5.72
C HIS A 179 27.97 15.19 -6.14
N PRO A 180 28.42 14.33 -5.20
CA PRO A 180 28.99 13.04 -5.56
C PRO A 180 27.90 12.16 -6.16
N GLY A 181 28.16 11.57 -7.34
CA GLY A 181 27.21 10.74 -8.05
C GLY A 181 26.72 9.55 -7.19
N LYS A 182 25.49 9.09 -7.43
CA LYS A 182 24.86 7.98 -6.67
C LYS A 182 25.76 6.74 -6.60
N ARG A 183 26.42 6.38 -7.70
CA ARG A 183 27.34 5.24 -7.79
C ARG A 183 28.54 5.38 -6.86
N TRP A 184 29.19 6.55 -6.84
CA TRP A 184 30.33 6.82 -5.96
C TRP A 184 29.91 6.73 -4.49
N ARG A 185 28.77 7.32 -4.12
CA ARG A 185 28.28 7.26 -2.74
C ARG A 185 27.99 5.84 -2.26
N ARG A 186 27.49 4.99 -3.17
CA ARG A 186 27.18 3.60 -2.90
C ARG A 186 28.45 2.74 -2.75
N ALA A 187 29.43 2.95 -3.62
CA ALA A 187 30.73 2.32 -3.49
C ALA A 187 31.38 2.72 -2.16
N ARG A 188 31.48 4.03 -1.90
CA ARG A 188 32.15 4.55 -0.71
C ARG A 188 31.56 4.03 0.60
N ARG A 189 30.22 4.06 0.75
CA ARG A 189 29.58 3.51 1.96
C ARG A 189 29.78 1.99 2.09
N SER A 190 29.88 1.27 0.97
CA SER A 190 30.12 -0.17 1.03
C SER A 190 31.54 -0.43 1.53
N ASP A 191 32.52 0.32 1.02
CA ASP A 191 33.91 0.25 1.49
C ASP A 191 34.02 0.60 2.99
N ASP A 192 33.36 1.67 3.43
CA ASP A 192 33.34 2.08 4.85
C ASP A 192 32.64 1.03 5.75
N TRP A 193 31.60 0.36 5.24
CA TRP A 193 30.92 -0.75 5.93
C TRP A 193 31.76 -2.02 6.01
N ASP A 194 32.47 -2.35 4.93
CA ASP A 194 33.39 -3.50 4.90
C ASP A 194 34.57 -3.28 5.84
N ALA A 195 35.14 -2.08 5.86
CA ALA A 195 36.19 -1.69 6.80
C ALA A 195 35.73 -1.80 8.26
N TRP A 196 34.50 -1.39 8.57
CA TRP A 196 33.91 -1.56 9.89
C TRP A 196 33.80 -3.02 10.34
N LEU A 197 33.47 -3.92 9.40
CA LEU A 197 33.29 -5.34 9.68
C LEU A 197 34.57 -6.18 9.58
N VAL A 198 35.74 -5.57 9.30
CA VAL A 198 37.02 -6.31 9.17
C VAL A 198 37.34 -7.15 10.42
N GLN A 199 37.03 -6.64 11.61
CA GLN A 199 37.27 -7.33 12.88
C GLN A 199 36.01 -8.01 13.45
N ALA A 200 34.95 -8.14 12.66
CA ALA A 200 33.71 -8.74 13.11
C ALA A 200 33.80 -10.26 13.17
N HIS A 201 33.10 -10.86 14.14
CA HIS A 201 32.98 -12.30 14.31
C HIS A 201 31.52 -12.73 14.14
N GLU A 202 31.29 -14.02 13.91
CA GLU A 202 29.93 -14.57 13.91
C GLU A 202 29.45 -14.78 15.34
N ALA A 203 28.22 -14.34 15.60
CA ALA A 203 27.51 -14.57 16.85
C ALA A 203 26.10 -15.09 16.56
N VAL A 204 25.56 -15.87 17.50
CA VAL A 204 24.19 -16.38 17.43
C VAL A 204 23.39 -15.80 18.58
N LEU A 205 22.25 -15.21 18.25
CA LEU A 205 21.33 -14.61 19.22
C LEU A 205 19.98 -15.31 19.19
N GLU A 206 19.40 -15.52 20.36
CA GLU A 206 18.05 -16.10 20.51
C GLU A 206 17.02 -14.97 20.50
N LEU A 207 16.26 -14.83 19.41
CA LEU A 207 15.24 -13.78 19.25
C LEU A 207 14.18 -13.73 20.37
N PRO A 208 13.72 -14.85 20.96
CA PRO A 208 12.72 -14.81 22.03
C PRO A 208 13.20 -14.08 23.28
N SER A 209 14.52 -13.99 23.48
CA SER A 209 15.14 -13.30 24.62
C SER A 209 15.39 -11.80 24.38
N LEU A 210 15.09 -11.28 23.18
CA LEU A 210 15.45 -9.94 22.74
C LEU A 210 14.23 -9.15 22.27
N SER A 211 14.19 -7.86 22.61
CA SER A 211 13.17 -6.95 22.08
C SER A 211 13.56 -6.47 20.68
N LEU A 212 12.69 -6.68 19.69
CA LEU A 212 12.90 -6.23 18.31
C LEU A 212 12.24 -4.86 18.09
N THR A 213 13.00 -3.91 17.55
CA THR A 213 12.54 -2.55 17.25
C THR A 213 12.89 -2.14 15.82
N GLY A 214 12.18 -1.14 15.29
CA GLY A 214 12.38 -0.66 13.92
C GLY A 214 11.35 -1.23 12.95
N THR A 215 11.75 -1.44 11.69
CA THR A 215 10.91 -1.98 10.61
C THR A 215 11.41 -3.37 10.24
N THR A 216 11.40 -4.26 11.21
CA THR A 216 11.89 -5.64 11.08
C THR A 216 11.05 -6.42 10.08
N PRO A 217 11.65 -7.24 9.21
CA PRO A 217 10.87 -8.19 8.40
C PRO A 217 10.07 -9.16 9.29
N PRO A 218 8.98 -9.76 8.79
CA PRO A 218 8.27 -10.78 9.55
C PRO A 218 9.19 -11.98 9.80
N ARG A 219 9.09 -12.61 10.98
CA ARG A 219 9.86 -13.82 11.32
C ARG A 219 9.58 -14.99 10.36
N SER A 220 8.38 -15.01 9.77
CA SER A 220 7.96 -15.97 8.76
C SER A 220 8.66 -15.82 7.39
N ALA A 221 9.47 -14.78 7.19
CA ALA A 221 10.22 -14.53 5.97
C ALA A 221 11.74 -14.46 6.25
N PRO A 222 12.38 -15.57 6.66
CA PRO A 222 13.80 -15.58 7.07
C PRO A 222 14.76 -15.05 5.99
N GLU A 223 14.43 -15.22 4.71
CA GLU A 223 15.20 -14.68 3.59
C GLU A 223 15.22 -13.15 3.54
N ALA A 224 14.22 -12.49 4.13
CA ALA A 224 14.13 -11.03 4.17
C ALA A 224 15.04 -10.40 5.24
N TRP A 225 15.54 -11.19 6.18
CA TRP A 225 16.47 -10.77 7.24
C TRP A 225 17.92 -10.71 6.76
N ALA A 226 18.31 -11.64 5.88
CA ALA A 226 19.69 -11.77 5.40
C ALA A 226 20.22 -10.50 4.72
N GLY A 227 21.42 -10.12 5.12
CA GLY A 227 22.16 -8.93 4.68
C GLY A 227 21.71 -7.62 5.31
N ARG A 228 20.69 -7.60 6.18
CA ARG A 228 20.28 -6.35 6.86
C ARG A 228 21.27 -5.95 7.93
N GLN A 229 21.39 -4.64 8.15
CA GLN A 229 22.09 -4.14 9.33
C GLN A 229 21.25 -4.40 10.59
N VAL A 230 21.93 -4.72 11.69
CA VAL A 230 21.33 -4.91 13.01
C VAL A 230 22.12 -4.13 14.04
N GLY A 231 21.46 -3.17 14.71
CA GLY A 231 22.01 -2.52 15.89
C GLY A 231 21.71 -3.34 17.13
N LEU A 232 22.72 -3.54 17.97
CA LEU A 232 22.63 -4.25 19.24
C LEU A 232 22.66 -3.22 20.36
N LEU A 233 21.60 -3.19 21.17
CA LEU A 233 21.43 -2.19 22.21
C LEU A 233 21.32 -2.85 23.59
N ASP A 234 21.85 -2.17 24.60
CA ASP A 234 21.68 -2.56 26.00
C ASP A 234 20.27 -2.21 26.54
N ALA A 235 20.06 -2.40 27.85
CA ALA A 235 18.78 -2.10 28.50
C ALA A 235 18.43 -0.60 28.56
N ARG A 236 19.42 0.29 28.40
CA ARG A 236 19.24 1.75 28.35
C ARG A 236 19.01 2.25 26.92
N GLY A 237 19.21 1.38 25.93
CA GLY A 237 19.14 1.70 24.51
C GLY A 237 20.44 2.27 23.95
N ASP A 238 21.55 2.14 24.70
CA ASP A 238 22.89 2.50 24.23
C ASP A 238 23.42 1.41 23.28
N THR A 239 24.17 1.83 22.26
CA THR A 239 24.63 0.91 21.22
C THR A 239 25.86 0.13 21.69
N LEU A 240 25.70 -1.19 21.79
CA LEU A 240 26.78 -2.15 22.06
C LEU A 240 27.53 -2.55 20.79
N GLY A 241 26.85 -2.50 19.64
CA GLY A 241 27.44 -2.85 18.36
C GLY A 241 26.49 -2.61 17.18
N LEU A 242 27.06 -2.57 15.97
CA LEU A 242 26.33 -2.53 14.71
C LEU A 242 26.89 -3.61 13.80
N GLY A 243 26.05 -4.57 13.43
CA GLY A 243 26.43 -5.76 12.67
C GLY A 243 25.57 -5.99 11.43
N GLU A 244 25.83 -7.11 10.77
CA GLU A 244 25.11 -7.61 9.60
C GLU A 244 24.44 -8.94 9.92
N ILE A 245 23.18 -9.10 9.55
CA ILE A 245 22.45 -10.36 9.70
C ILE A 245 22.87 -11.31 8.59
N LEU A 246 23.35 -12.49 8.96
CA LEU A 246 23.75 -13.53 8.01
C LEU A 246 22.55 -14.40 7.65
N ALA A 247 21.80 -14.87 8.65
CA ALA A 247 20.64 -15.72 8.47
C ALA A 247 19.71 -15.69 9.69
N LEU A 248 18.44 -16.00 9.47
CA LEU A 248 17.47 -16.35 10.51
C LEU A 248 17.09 -17.82 10.34
N GLU A 249 17.42 -18.65 11.33
CA GLU A 249 17.19 -20.10 11.33
C GLU A 249 16.25 -20.46 12.48
N GLY A 250 14.95 -20.45 12.21
CA GLY A 250 13.92 -20.53 13.25
C GLY A 250 13.94 -19.26 14.10
N GLU A 251 14.22 -19.40 15.38
CA GLU A 251 14.33 -18.29 16.35
C GLU A 251 15.78 -17.84 16.60
N ARG A 252 16.74 -18.47 15.91
CA ARG A 252 18.17 -18.17 16.03
C ARG A 252 18.63 -17.22 14.94
N LEU A 253 19.04 -16.03 15.36
CA LEU A 253 19.58 -15.00 14.49
C LEU A 253 21.11 -15.12 14.44
N ARG A 254 21.64 -15.52 13.29
CA ARG A 254 23.08 -15.52 13.03
C ARG A 254 23.48 -14.15 12.49
N ILE A 255 24.42 -13.51 13.16
CA ILE A 255 24.90 -12.18 12.83
C ILE A 255 26.42 -12.16 12.72
N ARG A 256 26.93 -11.18 11.99
CA ARG A 256 28.33 -10.78 11.97
C ARG A 256 28.44 -9.42 12.64
N THR A 257 29.17 -9.31 13.75
CA THR A 257 29.26 -8.05 14.49
C THR A 257 30.65 -7.86 15.10
N PRO A 258 31.15 -6.63 15.26
CA PRO A 258 32.34 -6.37 16.06
C PRO A 258 32.19 -6.89 17.51
N PRO A 259 33.29 -7.09 18.25
CA PRO A 259 33.25 -7.44 19.66
C PRO A 259 32.29 -6.55 20.45
N LEU A 260 31.32 -7.17 21.14
CA LEU A 260 30.31 -6.44 21.91
C LEU A 260 30.87 -6.08 23.29
N ALA A 261 30.58 -4.86 23.74
CA ALA A 261 30.96 -4.38 25.08
C ALA A 261 30.06 -4.92 26.21
N GLY A 262 29.03 -5.72 25.89
CA GLY A 262 28.06 -6.25 26.85
C GLY A 262 27.01 -7.14 26.19
N THR A 263 26.00 -7.54 26.97
CA THR A 263 24.90 -8.40 26.50
C THR A 263 23.79 -7.54 25.89
N PRO A 264 23.37 -7.82 24.64
CA PRO A 264 22.25 -7.11 24.02
C PRO A 264 20.94 -7.44 24.73
N HIS A 265 20.11 -6.42 24.93
CA HIS A 265 18.73 -6.54 25.41
C HIS A 265 17.73 -6.29 24.28
N SER A 266 18.06 -5.39 23.35
CA SER A 266 17.20 -5.10 22.21
C SER A 266 17.98 -5.01 20.91
N LEU A 267 17.29 -5.28 19.81
CA LEU A 267 17.82 -5.21 18.47
C LEU A 267 17.05 -4.17 17.67
N VAL A 268 17.77 -3.36 16.89
CA VAL A 268 17.16 -2.46 15.90
C VAL A 268 17.50 -2.93 14.50
N VAL A 269 16.46 -3.26 13.72
CA VAL A 269 16.59 -3.64 12.31
C VAL A 269 15.66 -2.76 11.48
N ARG A 270 16.21 -2.09 10.48
CA ARG A 270 15.45 -1.25 9.54
C ARG A 270 15.80 -1.61 8.11
N ASP A 271 15.94 -0.62 7.24
CA ASP A 271 16.01 -0.80 5.80
C ASP A 271 17.43 -0.78 5.23
N ALA A 272 18.50 -0.58 6.00
CA ALA A 272 19.85 -0.74 5.48
C ALA A 272 20.17 -2.22 5.26
N ARG A 273 20.65 -2.56 4.05
CA ARG A 273 20.92 -3.94 3.63
C ARG A 273 22.06 -4.03 2.62
N ARG A 274 22.89 -5.05 2.75
CA ARG A 274 23.80 -5.51 1.71
C ARG A 274 23.03 -6.26 0.61
N GLY A 275 23.13 -5.76 -0.61
CA GLY A 275 22.55 -6.38 -1.79
C GLY A 275 23.29 -7.64 -2.21
N ARG A 276 22.72 -8.38 -3.17
CA ARG A 276 23.38 -9.55 -3.79
C ARG A 276 24.64 -9.17 -4.56
N ASP A 277 24.75 -7.92 -4.97
CA ASP A 277 25.93 -7.35 -5.60
C ASP A 277 27.02 -6.93 -4.60
N GLY A 278 26.88 -7.34 -3.32
CA GLY A 278 27.83 -7.05 -2.25
C GLY A 278 27.79 -5.61 -1.74
N GLN A 279 27.00 -4.74 -2.36
CA GLN A 279 26.99 -3.31 -2.09
C GLN A 279 25.89 -2.94 -1.11
N LEU A 280 26.19 -2.01 -0.20
CA LEU A 280 25.25 -1.52 0.80
C LEU A 280 24.22 -0.58 0.17
N GLY A 281 22.94 -0.78 0.51
CA GLY A 281 21.83 -0.02 -0.02
C GLY A 281 20.60 -0.06 0.89
N THR A 282 19.48 0.40 0.36
CA THR A 282 18.19 0.40 1.07
C THR A 282 17.36 -0.79 0.58
N ALA A 283 17.01 -1.69 1.49
CA ALA A 283 16.05 -2.75 1.27
C ALA A 283 14.69 -2.16 0.94
N LEU A 284 14.02 -2.76 -0.04
CA LEU A 284 12.60 -2.53 -0.23
C LEU A 284 11.86 -3.00 1.03
N PRO A 285 10.77 -2.31 1.43
CA PRO A 285 9.87 -2.84 2.44
C PRO A 285 9.51 -4.27 2.07
N HIS A 286 9.62 -5.21 3.02
CA HIS A 286 9.06 -6.52 2.80
C HIS A 286 7.56 -6.29 2.67
N ALA A 287 7.03 -6.49 1.46
CA ALA A 287 5.60 -6.44 1.24
C ALA A 287 5.03 -7.60 2.03
N THR A 288 4.59 -7.34 3.27
CA THR A 288 3.39 -8.00 3.76
C THR A 288 2.41 -7.88 2.60
N ALA A 289 1.96 -9.01 2.04
CA ALA A 289 0.81 -9.01 1.14
C ALA A 289 -0.16 -8.02 1.78
N PRO A 290 -0.53 -6.92 1.11
CA PRO A 290 -1.33 -5.92 1.77
C PRO A 290 -2.54 -6.69 2.30
N GLU A 291 -2.69 -6.77 3.62
CA GLU A 291 -4.01 -6.91 4.18
C GLU A 291 -4.72 -5.75 3.53
N THR A 292 -5.54 -6.11 2.55
CA THR A 292 -6.29 -5.12 1.81
C THR A 292 -7.21 -4.61 2.89
N PRO A 293 -7.07 -3.35 3.32
CA PRO A 293 -8.00 -2.80 4.28
C PRO A 293 -9.38 -3.16 3.76
N GLY A 294 -10.17 -3.87 4.57
CA GLY A 294 -11.55 -4.12 4.22
C GLY A 294 -12.20 -2.78 3.96
N LEU A 295 -13.34 -2.73 3.27
CA LEU A 295 -14.11 -1.49 3.20
C LEU A 295 -14.48 -0.93 4.60
N ASP A 296 -14.26 -1.70 5.67
CA ASP A 296 -14.37 -1.33 7.08
C ASP A 296 -13.20 -0.51 7.64
N ASP A 297 -12.01 -0.57 7.04
CA ASP A 297 -10.81 0.17 7.50
C ASP A 297 -10.72 1.58 6.91
N THR A 298 -11.71 1.97 6.11
CA THR A 298 -11.90 3.35 5.67
C THR A 298 -12.78 4.03 6.70
N PRO A 299 -12.35 5.14 7.34
CA PRO A 299 -13.18 5.84 8.30
C PRO A 299 -14.55 6.13 7.67
N ALA A 300 -15.61 5.68 8.34
CA ALA A 300 -16.97 5.99 7.93
C ALA A 300 -17.09 7.52 7.79
N PRO A 301 -17.58 8.05 6.64
CA PRO A 301 -17.96 9.45 6.59
C PRO A 301 -19.05 9.70 7.63
N LEU A 302 -19.03 10.92 8.19
CA LEU A 302 -20.01 11.43 9.15
C LEU A 302 -21.44 11.01 8.76
N GLU A 303 -22.09 10.26 9.66
CA GLU A 303 -23.51 9.87 9.63
C GLU A 303 -23.99 9.23 8.31
N SER A 304 -23.75 7.94 8.09
CA SER A 304 -24.27 7.25 6.90
C SER A 304 -25.80 7.14 6.93
N ARG A 305 -26.47 7.97 6.13
CA ARG A 305 -27.92 7.86 5.82
C ARG A 305 -28.25 6.71 4.88
N ASP A 306 -27.25 5.93 4.45
CA ASP A 306 -27.41 4.94 3.38
C ASP A 306 -27.73 3.51 3.88
N GLY A 307 -27.89 3.35 5.21
CA GLY A 307 -28.29 2.10 5.86
C GLY A 307 -27.19 1.04 5.98
N PRO A 308 -27.53 -0.20 6.40
CA PRO A 308 -26.57 -1.30 6.52
C PRO A 308 -25.92 -1.63 5.17
N ARG A 309 -24.71 -2.21 5.21
CA ARG A 309 -23.93 -2.64 4.04
C ARG A 309 -23.83 -4.17 3.98
N PRO A 310 -24.84 -4.86 3.43
CA PRO A 310 -24.83 -6.31 3.33
C PRO A 310 -23.58 -6.87 2.66
N ARG A 311 -23.09 -7.97 3.21
CA ARG A 311 -21.95 -8.73 2.69
C ARG A 311 -22.36 -10.18 2.42
N ALA A 312 -21.80 -10.75 1.36
CA ALA A 312 -21.92 -12.16 1.03
C ALA A 312 -20.54 -12.79 0.78
N ASP A 313 -20.36 -14.01 1.27
CA ASP A 313 -19.18 -14.84 1.03
C ASP A 313 -19.55 -15.98 0.08
N LEU A 314 -18.84 -16.09 -1.04
CA LEU A 314 -18.99 -17.17 -2.03
C LEU A 314 -17.70 -17.99 -2.16
N GLY A 315 -16.94 -18.11 -1.08
CA GLY A 315 -15.68 -18.86 -1.00
C GLY A 315 -14.53 -18.15 -1.70
N THR A 316 -14.56 -18.06 -3.03
CA THR A 316 -13.55 -17.38 -3.85
C THR A 316 -13.76 -15.86 -3.83
N PHE A 317 -15.02 -15.42 -3.69
CA PHE A 317 -15.42 -14.03 -3.78
C PHE A 317 -16.00 -13.52 -2.47
N THR A 318 -15.77 -12.25 -2.20
CA THR A 318 -16.50 -11.50 -1.18
C THR A 318 -17.25 -10.37 -1.85
N ALA A 319 -18.58 -10.36 -1.74
CA ALA A 319 -19.45 -9.32 -2.26
C ALA A 319 -19.82 -8.34 -1.15
N THR A 320 -19.71 -7.03 -1.39
CA THR A 320 -20.08 -5.99 -0.42
C THR A 320 -20.85 -4.89 -1.13
N LEU A 321 -22.05 -4.58 -0.63
CA LEU A 321 -22.81 -3.43 -1.12
C LEU A 321 -22.22 -2.14 -0.52
N VAL A 322 -21.51 -1.38 -1.34
CA VAL A 322 -20.61 -0.31 -0.88
C VAL A 322 -21.38 0.83 -0.22
N ASN A 323 -22.48 1.24 -0.85
CA ASN A 323 -23.30 2.37 -0.42
C ASN A 323 -24.51 1.96 0.42
N GLY A 324 -24.53 0.72 0.92
CA GLY A 324 -25.64 0.24 1.73
C GLY A 324 -26.97 0.11 0.98
N VAL A 325 -28.03 -0.24 1.69
CA VAL A 325 -29.33 -0.60 1.10
C VAL A 325 -30.13 0.59 0.55
N PHE A 326 -29.82 1.83 0.94
CA PHE A 326 -30.49 3.06 0.46
C PHE A 326 -29.63 3.91 -0.49
N GLY A 327 -28.35 3.59 -0.61
CA GLY A 327 -27.42 4.35 -1.43
C GLY A 327 -27.42 3.90 -2.89
N ASP A 328 -26.70 4.66 -3.70
CA ASP A 328 -26.55 4.42 -5.13
C ASP A 328 -25.98 3.00 -5.40
N PRO A 329 -26.55 2.25 -6.36
CA PRO A 329 -26.14 0.88 -6.66
C PRO A 329 -24.65 0.73 -6.95
N LEU A 330 -23.96 -0.02 -6.08
CA LEU A 330 -22.53 -0.30 -6.21
C LEU A 330 -22.17 -1.56 -5.40
N LEU A 331 -22.06 -2.69 -6.08
CA LEU A 331 -21.61 -3.95 -5.47
C LEU A 331 -20.13 -4.19 -5.79
N HIS A 332 -19.30 -4.23 -4.75
CA HIS A 332 -17.89 -4.57 -4.87
C HIS A 332 -17.66 -6.06 -4.64
N LEU A 333 -17.07 -6.72 -5.63
CA LEU A 333 -16.65 -8.12 -5.55
C LEU A 333 -15.12 -8.23 -5.46
N ARG A 334 -14.62 -8.73 -4.33
CA ARG A 334 -13.20 -8.97 -4.07
C ARG A 334 -12.84 -10.44 -4.22
N LEU A 335 -11.82 -10.75 -5.01
CA LEU A 335 -11.24 -12.08 -5.08
C LEU A 335 -10.29 -12.29 -3.89
N ARG A 336 -10.54 -13.27 -3.02
CA ARG A 336 -9.84 -13.39 -1.72
C ARG A 336 -8.35 -13.68 -1.80
N HIS A 337 -7.89 -14.26 -2.90
CA HIS A 337 -6.49 -14.68 -3.08
C HIS A 337 -5.80 -13.94 -4.22
N GLN A 338 -6.40 -12.87 -4.71
CA GLN A 338 -5.85 -12.05 -5.79
C GLN A 338 -6.03 -10.58 -5.43
N SER A 339 -5.06 -9.73 -5.80
CA SER A 339 -5.19 -8.28 -5.70
C SER A 339 -6.09 -7.74 -6.81
N ARG A 340 -7.31 -8.27 -6.92
CA ARG A 340 -8.24 -8.06 -8.03
C ARG A 340 -9.66 -7.85 -7.53
N SER A 341 -10.36 -6.90 -8.15
CA SER A 341 -11.72 -6.52 -7.82
C SER A 341 -12.58 -6.45 -9.08
N LEU A 342 -13.86 -6.78 -8.93
CA LEU A 342 -14.91 -6.54 -9.92
C LEU A 342 -15.93 -5.57 -9.30
N LEU A 343 -16.55 -4.73 -10.12
CA LEU A 343 -17.62 -3.83 -9.69
C LEU A 343 -18.90 -4.11 -10.49
N PHE A 344 -20.04 -4.10 -9.83
CA PHE A 344 -21.35 -4.13 -10.48
C PHE A 344 -22.02 -2.80 -10.17
N ASP A 345 -22.36 -2.09 -11.23
CA ASP A 345 -22.60 -0.65 -11.27
C ASP A 345 -21.45 0.21 -10.71
N LEU A 346 -21.60 1.51 -10.91
CA LEU A 346 -20.70 2.57 -10.49
C LEU A 346 -21.53 3.73 -9.92
N GLY A 347 -22.31 3.47 -8.87
CA GLY A 347 -22.88 4.53 -8.04
C GLY A 347 -21.83 5.36 -7.29
N ASP A 348 -22.26 6.12 -6.29
CA ASP A 348 -21.38 7.02 -5.52
C ASP A 348 -20.08 6.31 -5.07
N PRO A 349 -18.90 6.73 -5.57
CA PRO A 349 -17.63 6.12 -5.24
C PRO A 349 -17.03 6.66 -3.93
N GLY A 350 -17.73 7.49 -3.16
CA GLY A 350 -17.21 8.19 -1.98
C GLY A 350 -16.57 7.29 -0.91
N ARG A 351 -16.95 6.01 -0.86
CA ARG A 351 -16.39 5.00 0.06
C ARG A 351 -15.28 4.14 -0.57
N LEU A 352 -14.98 4.32 -1.86
CA LEU A 352 -13.94 3.57 -2.57
C LEU A 352 -12.60 4.34 -2.58
N PRO A 353 -11.53 3.80 -1.98
CA PRO A 353 -10.23 4.47 -2.01
C PRO A 353 -9.63 4.44 -3.42
N ALA A 354 -8.95 5.51 -3.83
CA ALA A 354 -8.38 5.63 -5.19
C ALA A 354 -7.47 4.44 -5.59
N ARG A 355 -6.73 3.86 -4.64
CA ARG A 355 -5.87 2.68 -4.88
C ARG A 355 -6.65 1.42 -5.29
N LEU A 356 -7.94 1.33 -4.94
CA LEU A 356 -8.78 0.20 -5.34
C LEU A 356 -9.01 0.23 -6.86
N ALA A 357 -9.10 1.42 -7.46
CA ALA A 357 -9.33 1.60 -8.89
C ALA A 357 -8.28 0.88 -9.75
N HIS A 358 -7.03 0.76 -9.28
CA HIS A 358 -5.95 0.04 -9.97
C HIS A 358 -6.14 -1.48 -9.97
N GLN A 359 -6.90 -1.99 -9.00
CA GLN A 359 -7.19 -3.42 -8.82
C GLN A 359 -8.50 -3.85 -9.48
N VAL A 360 -9.33 -2.88 -9.91
CA VAL A 360 -10.55 -3.16 -10.66
C VAL A 360 -10.17 -3.64 -12.06
N SER A 361 -10.54 -4.86 -12.42
CA SER A 361 -10.26 -5.39 -13.76
C SER A 361 -11.48 -5.30 -14.67
N ASP A 362 -12.67 -5.46 -14.10
CA ASP A 362 -13.93 -5.57 -14.81
C ASP A 362 -15.02 -4.82 -14.05
N VAL A 363 -15.86 -4.11 -14.81
CA VAL A 363 -17.03 -3.40 -14.31
C VAL A 363 -18.25 -3.84 -15.13
N PHE A 364 -19.35 -4.12 -14.45
CA PHE A 364 -20.60 -4.55 -15.06
C PHE A 364 -21.68 -3.51 -14.77
N ILE A 365 -22.00 -2.68 -15.75
CA ILE A 365 -22.96 -1.58 -15.66
C ILE A 365 -24.32 -2.08 -16.13
N SER A 366 -25.29 -2.11 -15.22
CA SER A 366 -26.66 -2.54 -15.51
C SER A 366 -27.29 -1.66 -16.59
N HIS A 367 -27.16 -0.34 -16.45
CA HIS A 367 -27.59 0.68 -17.40
C HIS A 367 -26.98 2.05 -17.06
N ALA A 368 -27.19 3.05 -17.93
CA ALA A 368 -26.48 4.33 -17.88
C ALA A 368 -27.25 5.47 -17.19
N HIS A 369 -28.09 5.17 -16.18
CA HIS A 369 -28.56 6.22 -15.26
C HIS A 369 -27.38 6.73 -14.39
N PHE A 370 -27.47 7.99 -13.95
CA PHE A 370 -26.34 8.68 -13.34
C PHE A 370 -25.87 8.05 -12.02
N ASP A 371 -26.80 7.53 -11.24
CA ASP A 371 -26.58 6.74 -10.01
C ASP A 371 -26.03 5.32 -10.26
N HIS A 372 -25.95 4.86 -11.51
CA HIS A 372 -25.29 3.60 -11.89
C HIS A 372 -23.97 3.80 -12.63
N ILE A 373 -23.71 5.00 -13.19
CA ILE A 373 -22.51 5.27 -14.01
C ILE A 373 -21.65 6.43 -13.48
N GLY A 374 -22.13 7.24 -12.55
CA GLY A 374 -21.48 8.47 -12.08
C GLY A 374 -20.09 8.23 -11.48
N GLY A 375 -19.90 7.09 -10.81
CA GLY A 375 -18.61 6.61 -10.29
C GLY A 375 -17.55 6.34 -11.38
N PHE A 376 -17.92 6.35 -12.66
CA PHE A 376 -16.96 6.25 -13.75
C PHE A 376 -15.93 7.38 -13.74
N LEU A 377 -16.31 8.60 -13.33
CA LEU A 377 -15.37 9.72 -13.23
C LEU A 377 -14.29 9.47 -12.16
N TRP A 378 -14.65 8.80 -11.06
CA TRP A 378 -13.68 8.36 -10.06
C TRP A 378 -12.73 7.30 -10.64
N LEU A 379 -13.25 6.31 -11.37
CA LEU A 379 -12.44 5.28 -12.00
C LEU A 379 -11.47 5.88 -13.03
N LEU A 380 -11.98 6.78 -13.86
CA LEU A 380 -11.25 7.53 -14.89
C LEU A 380 -10.11 8.34 -14.29
N ARG A 381 -10.38 9.18 -13.28
CA ARG A 381 -9.36 9.97 -12.59
C ARG A 381 -8.33 9.10 -11.87
N SER A 382 -8.79 8.06 -11.18
CA SER A 382 -7.93 7.24 -10.33
C SER A 382 -7.00 6.34 -11.13
N ARG A 383 -7.33 6.04 -12.40
CA ARG A 383 -6.51 5.22 -13.30
C ARG A 383 -5.61 6.01 -14.26
N ILE A 384 -5.36 7.29 -14.01
CA ILE A 384 -4.32 8.03 -14.74
C ILE A 384 -2.95 7.43 -14.36
N GLY A 385 -2.24 6.89 -15.34
CA GLY A 385 -0.98 6.17 -15.15
C GLY A 385 -0.84 4.94 -16.05
N GLU A 386 0.21 4.16 -15.81
CA GLU A 386 0.51 2.94 -16.57
C GLU A 386 -0.22 1.74 -15.97
N TYR A 387 -1.49 1.55 -16.35
CA TYR A 387 -2.30 0.41 -15.93
C TYR A 387 -2.85 -0.36 -17.15
N PRO A 388 -3.10 -1.67 -17.02
CA PRO A 388 -3.83 -2.43 -18.03
C PRO A 388 -5.23 -1.82 -18.28
N PRO A 389 -5.81 -2.01 -19.48
CA PRO A 389 -7.18 -1.58 -19.74
C PRO A 389 -8.17 -2.21 -18.75
N CYS A 390 -9.09 -1.40 -18.23
CA CYS A 390 -10.22 -1.92 -17.44
C CYS A 390 -11.35 -2.28 -18.41
N ARG A 391 -11.94 -3.47 -18.25
CA ARG A 391 -13.06 -3.91 -19.07
C ARG A 391 -14.37 -3.41 -18.45
N LEU A 392 -15.28 -2.89 -19.26
CA LEU A 392 -16.62 -2.50 -18.84
C LEU A 392 -17.63 -3.23 -19.71
N TYR A 393 -18.73 -3.67 -19.12
CA TYR A 393 -19.82 -4.35 -19.81
C TYR A 393 -21.14 -3.68 -19.49
N GLY A 394 -22.06 -3.62 -20.45
CA GLY A 394 -23.39 -3.07 -20.22
C GLY A 394 -24.31 -3.19 -21.43
N PRO A 395 -25.47 -2.52 -21.39
CA PRO A 395 -26.43 -2.53 -22.49
C PRO A 395 -25.92 -1.73 -23.70
N PRO A 396 -26.61 -1.83 -24.86
CA PRO A 396 -26.34 -0.98 -26.02
C PRO A 396 -26.28 0.51 -25.69
N GLY A 397 -25.29 1.22 -26.23
CA GLY A 397 -25.08 2.67 -26.01
C GLY A 397 -24.14 3.02 -24.86
N LEU A 398 -23.74 2.05 -24.01
CA LEU A 398 -22.80 2.30 -22.91
C LEU A 398 -21.50 2.97 -23.39
N ALA A 399 -20.93 2.55 -24.52
CA ALA A 399 -19.67 3.10 -25.01
C ALA A 399 -19.78 4.60 -25.35
N GLU A 400 -20.94 5.02 -25.88
CA GLU A 400 -21.21 6.42 -26.21
C GLU A 400 -21.35 7.28 -24.94
N HIS A 401 -22.06 6.79 -23.92
CA HIS A 401 -22.18 7.49 -22.63
C HIS A 401 -20.82 7.67 -21.96
N LEU A 402 -20.02 6.59 -21.89
CA LEU A 402 -18.68 6.63 -21.31
C LEU A 402 -17.76 7.58 -22.10
N GLN A 403 -17.83 7.54 -23.43
CA GLN A 403 -17.08 8.48 -24.27
C GLN A 403 -17.50 9.93 -24.02
N GLY A 404 -18.80 10.21 -23.88
CA GLY A 404 -19.29 11.54 -23.53
C GLY A 404 -18.69 12.07 -22.23
N LEU A 405 -18.62 11.23 -21.19
CA LEU A 405 -17.97 11.57 -19.91
C LEU A 405 -16.46 11.82 -20.08
N VAL A 406 -15.78 11.02 -20.91
CA VAL A 406 -14.35 11.23 -21.22
C VAL A 406 -14.12 12.53 -22.00
N SER A 407 -14.94 12.78 -23.03
CA SER A 407 -14.84 13.94 -23.91
C SER A 407 -15.23 15.26 -23.22
N GLY A 408 -15.96 15.20 -22.11
CA GLY A 408 -16.26 16.36 -21.27
C GLY A 408 -15.04 16.91 -20.50
N ILE A 409 -13.89 16.23 -20.53
CA ILE A 409 -12.67 16.61 -19.81
C ILE A 409 -11.58 17.04 -20.80
N LEU A 410 -10.84 18.10 -20.45
CA LEU A 410 -9.67 18.54 -21.20
C LEU A 410 -8.45 17.65 -20.88
N TRP A 411 -7.89 17.01 -21.90
CA TRP A 411 -6.76 16.07 -21.79
C TRP A 411 -5.46 16.62 -22.41
N ASP A 412 -4.92 17.72 -21.88
CA ASP A 412 -3.70 18.38 -22.42
C ASP A 412 -2.37 17.76 -21.91
N ARG A 413 -2.42 16.93 -20.85
CA ARG A 413 -1.21 16.48 -20.12
C ARG A 413 -1.13 14.98 -19.86
N VAL A 414 -2.04 14.18 -20.40
CA VAL A 414 -2.12 12.75 -20.04
C VAL A 414 -1.16 11.88 -20.87
N ALA A 415 -0.93 12.23 -22.14
CA ALA A 415 -0.05 11.51 -23.07
C ALA A 415 -0.15 9.98 -22.92
N GLU A 416 0.97 9.28 -22.74
CA GLU A 416 1.03 7.82 -22.61
C GLU A 416 0.34 7.25 -21.35
N LYS A 417 0.06 8.10 -20.37
CA LYS A 417 -0.60 7.77 -19.09
C LYS A 417 -2.13 7.86 -19.18
N ALA A 418 -2.67 8.03 -20.38
CA ALA A 418 -4.11 8.03 -20.64
C ALA A 418 -4.77 6.76 -20.07
N PRO A 419 -5.80 6.89 -19.21
CA PRO A 419 -6.66 5.77 -18.86
C PRO A 419 -7.23 5.09 -20.11
N ARG A 420 -7.24 3.74 -20.10
CA ARG A 420 -7.73 2.92 -21.21
C ARG A 420 -8.83 1.99 -20.73
N PHE A 421 -9.88 1.88 -21.54
CA PHE A 421 -11.05 1.06 -21.25
C PHE A 421 -11.44 0.22 -22.47
N GLU A 422 -11.86 -1.02 -22.23
CA GLU A 422 -12.50 -1.85 -23.24
C GLU A 422 -13.97 -2.03 -22.86
N VAL A 423 -14.88 -1.56 -23.70
CA VAL A 423 -16.32 -1.60 -23.44
C VAL A 423 -16.96 -2.70 -24.26
N GLY A 424 -17.75 -3.56 -23.63
CA GLY A 424 -18.53 -4.61 -24.26
C GLY A 424 -20.02 -4.39 -24.06
N GLU A 425 -20.74 -4.10 -25.14
CA GLU A 425 -22.19 -3.94 -25.14
C GLU A 425 -22.87 -5.25 -25.50
N LEU A 426 -23.84 -5.69 -24.69
CA LEU A 426 -24.62 -6.89 -24.96
C LEU A 426 -25.81 -6.58 -25.89
N HIS A 427 -25.70 -7.00 -27.14
CA HIS A 427 -26.74 -6.89 -28.17
C HIS A 427 -27.33 -8.29 -28.43
N GLY A 428 -28.27 -8.71 -27.58
CA GLY A 428 -28.84 -10.06 -27.63
C GLY A 428 -27.77 -11.12 -27.35
N GLU A 429 -27.46 -11.97 -28.34
CA GLU A 429 -26.41 -13.00 -28.22
C GLU A 429 -25.05 -12.56 -28.80
N ARG A 430 -24.83 -11.26 -28.95
CA ARG A 430 -23.57 -10.70 -29.48
C ARG A 430 -23.03 -9.65 -28.53
N LEU A 431 -21.72 -9.69 -28.28
CA LEU A 431 -21.02 -8.63 -27.58
C LEU A 431 -20.34 -7.72 -28.61
N VAL A 432 -20.86 -6.51 -28.78
CA VAL A 432 -20.23 -5.45 -29.58
C VAL A 432 -19.18 -4.77 -28.72
N ARG A 433 -17.97 -4.55 -29.24
CA ARG A 433 -16.84 -4.13 -28.42
C ARG A 433 -16.21 -2.84 -28.93
N TRP A 434 -15.74 -2.04 -27.99
CA TRP A 434 -15.12 -0.75 -28.22
C TRP A 434 -13.91 -0.58 -27.32
N ARG A 435 -12.99 0.28 -27.74
CA ARG A 435 -11.89 0.80 -26.92
C ARG A 435 -12.10 2.29 -26.73
N ILE A 436 -12.00 2.74 -25.49
CA ILE A 436 -12.03 4.16 -25.13
C ILE A 436 -10.68 4.51 -24.49
N VAL A 437 -10.06 5.58 -24.97
CA VAL A 437 -8.81 6.10 -24.43
C VAL A 437 -9.01 7.57 -24.10
N ALA A 438 -8.63 7.97 -22.88
CA ALA A 438 -8.70 9.36 -22.48
C ALA A 438 -7.86 10.25 -23.42
N GLY A 439 -8.47 11.31 -23.96
CA GLY A 439 -7.88 12.20 -24.97
C GLY A 439 -8.23 11.85 -26.41
N GLU A 440 -8.81 10.68 -26.69
CA GLU A 440 -9.40 10.38 -28.00
C GLU A 440 -10.83 10.94 -28.11
N THR A 441 -11.23 11.35 -29.31
CA THR A 441 -12.52 12.01 -29.56
C THR A 441 -13.67 11.04 -29.79
N ARG A 442 -13.38 9.77 -30.10
CA ARG A 442 -14.38 8.73 -30.39
C ARG A 442 -13.90 7.35 -29.92
N PRO A 443 -14.81 6.42 -29.63
CA PRO A 443 -14.44 5.04 -29.33
C PRO A 443 -13.92 4.35 -30.59
N THR A 444 -12.90 3.52 -30.43
CA THR A 444 -12.37 2.67 -31.50
C THR A 444 -13.08 1.32 -31.49
N PRO A 445 -13.67 0.83 -32.59
CA PRO A 445 -14.32 -0.47 -32.63
C PRO A 445 -13.30 -1.60 -32.43
N LEU A 446 -13.69 -2.61 -31.67
CA LEU A 446 -12.96 -3.87 -31.51
C LEU A 446 -13.76 -5.02 -32.13
N PRO A 447 -13.13 -6.15 -32.49
CA PRO A 447 -13.85 -7.31 -33.00
C PRO A 447 -14.97 -7.75 -32.05
N ALA A 448 -16.19 -7.76 -32.56
CA ALA A 448 -17.35 -8.29 -31.84
C ALA A 448 -17.16 -9.80 -31.60
N ARG A 449 -17.77 -10.31 -30.53
CA ARG A 449 -17.73 -11.75 -30.21
C ARG A 449 -19.14 -12.31 -29.97
N PRO A 450 -19.37 -13.61 -30.21
CA PRO A 450 -20.57 -14.28 -29.73
C PRO A 450 -20.69 -14.18 -28.20
N ALA A 451 -21.94 -14.06 -27.72
CA ALA A 451 -22.31 -14.03 -26.31
C ALA A 451 -23.50 -14.98 -26.09
N PRO A 452 -23.36 -16.28 -26.37
CA PRO A 452 -24.45 -17.25 -26.22
C PRO A 452 -24.95 -17.26 -24.78
N GLY A 453 -26.28 -17.25 -24.60
CA GLY A 453 -26.88 -17.19 -23.27
C GLY A 453 -26.43 -15.98 -22.43
N GLY A 454 -26.04 -14.88 -23.09
CA GLY A 454 -25.65 -13.62 -22.47
C GLY A 454 -24.24 -13.59 -21.88
N LEU A 455 -23.31 -14.43 -22.34
CA LEU A 455 -21.94 -14.49 -21.81
C LEU A 455 -21.17 -13.18 -22.00
N LEU A 456 -20.85 -12.47 -20.90
CA LEU A 456 -20.11 -11.19 -20.88
C LEU A 456 -18.62 -11.36 -20.62
N HIS A 457 -18.25 -12.32 -19.79
CA HIS A 457 -16.85 -12.57 -19.48
C HIS A 457 -16.68 -14.04 -19.09
N GLU A 458 -15.60 -14.65 -19.54
CA GLU A 458 -15.24 -16.02 -19.20
C GLU A 458 -13.74 -16.09 -19.01
N GLU A 459 -13.33 -16.68 -17.90
CA GLU A 459 -11.94 -16.96 -17.64
C GLU A 459 -11.80 -18.16 -16.71
N LEU A 460 -10.56 -18.50 -16.39
CA LEU A 460 -10.29 -19.65 -15.53
C LEU A 460 -10.93 -19.49 -14.14
N GLY A 461 -11.91 -20.34 -13.86
CA GLY A 461 -12.54 -20.47 -12.55
C GLY A 461 -13.88 -19.76 -12.38
N PHE A 462 -14.26 -18.85 -13.29
CA PHE A 462 -15.59 -18.26 -13.30
C PHE A 462 -15.97 -17.64 -14.64
N ARG A 463 -17.28 -17.46 -14.83
CA ARG A 463 -17.87 -16.67 -15.90
C ARG A 463 -18.89 -15.69 -15.37
N VAL A 464 -19.16 -14.65 -16.15
CA VAL A 464 -20.23 -13.68 -15.90
C VAL A 464 -21.18 -13.69 -17.10
N ARG A 465 -22.45 -13.98 -16.84
CA ARG A 465 -23.54 -13.90 -17.82
C ARG A 465 -24.48 -12.77 -17.46
N ALA A 466 -25.25 -12.30 -18.42
CA ALA A 466 -26.31 -11.35 -18.20
C ALA A 466 -27.59 -11.73 -18.94
N THR A 467 -28.71 -11.20 -18.46
CA THR A 467 -29.96 -11.15 -19.21
C THR A 467 -30.43 -9.71 -19.29
N THR A 468 -31.03 -9.33 -20.42
CA THR A 468 -31.61 -8.00 -20.58
C THR A 468 -33.04 -7.99 -20.05
N LEU A 469 -33.28 -7.09 -19.12
CA LEU A 469 -34.55 -6.76 -18.51
C LEU A 469 -35.02 -5.38 -19.00
N ASP A 470 -36.27 -5.05 -18.69
CA ASP A 470 -36.89 -3.78 -19.07
C ASP A 470 -37.17 -2.88 -17.85
N HIS A 471 -36.74 -1.62 -17.95
CA HIS A 471 -37.00 -0.52 -17.01
C HIS A 471 -37.57 0.71 -17.76
N GLY A 472 -38.23 0.49 -18.90
CA GLY A 472 -38.45 1.52 -19.92
C GLY A 472 -37.21 1.82 -20.79
N THR A 473 -36.04 1.35 -20.36
CA THR A 473 -34.82 1.22 -21.14
C THR A 473 -34.21 -0.18 -20.90
N PRO A 474 -33.31 -0.67 -21.76
CA PRO A 474 -32.64 -1.95 -21.53
C PRO A 474 -31.73 -1.92 -20.29
N VAL A 475 -31.97 -2.82 -19.33
CA VAL A 475 -31.15 -2.98 -18.12
C VAL A 475 -30.60 -4.40 -18.06
N LEU A 476 -29.34 -4.57 -17.69
CA LEU A 476 -28.73 -5.88 -17.52
C LEU A 476 -28.79 -6.34 -16.07
N ALA A 477 -29.34 -7.53 -15.84
CA ALA A 477 -29.08 -8.30 -14.62
C ALA A 477 -27.93 -9.27 -14.87
N PHE A 478 -27.08 -9.47 -13.88
CA PHE A 478 -25.84 -10.24 -14.00
C PHE A 478 -25.82 -11.46 -13.11
N ALA A 479 -25.25 -12.56 -13.61
CA ALA A 479 -24.93 -13.75 -12.83
C ALA A 479 -23.41 -14.00 -12.85
N LEU A 480 -22.80 -13.94 -11.68
CA LEU A 480 -21.45 -14.45 -11.44
C LEU A 480 -21.54 -15.94 -11.16
N GLU A 481 -20.90 -16.74 -12.01
CA GLU A 481 -20.93 -18.20 -11.96
C GLU A 481 -19.51 -18.75 -11.83
N PRO A 482 -19.02 -18.94 -10.59
CA PRO A 482 -17.82 -19.73 -10.35
C PRO A 482 -18.07 -21.17 -10.83
N GLU A 483 -17.10 -21.78 -11.50
CA GLU A 483 -17.25 -23.17 -11.94
C GLU A 483 -17.17 -24.15 -10.76
N ARG A 484 -16.14 -23.94 -9.92
CA ARG A 484 -15.83 -24.77 -8.74
C ARG A 484 -15.23 -23.91 -7.65
N GLN A 485 -15.53 -24.23 -6.40
CA GLN A 485 -14.81 -23.70 -5.25
C GLN A 485 -13.71 -24.66 -4.85
N VAL A 486 -12.46 -24.16 -4.83
CA VAL A 486 -11.29 -24.94 -4.42
C VAL A 486 -10.76 -24.39 -3.10
N ALA A 487 -11.08 -25.07 -2.01
CA ALA A 487 -10.60 -24.77 -0.67
C ALA A 487 -9.39 -25.65 -0.33
N VAL A 488 -8.48 -25.10 0.46
CA VAL A 488 -7.31 -25.84 0.95
C VAL A 488 -7.63 -26.41 2.32
N ARG A 489 -7.41 -27.71 2.52
CA ARG A 489 -7.59 -28.41 3.80
C ARG A 489 -6.40 -28.11 4.69
N LYS A 490 -6.57 -27.14 5.60
CA LYS A 490 -5.49 -26.65 6.49
C LYS A 490 -4.94 -27.74 7.41
N GLU A 491 -5.77 -28.71 7.77
CA GLU A 491 -5.36 -29.85 8.59
C GLU A 491 -4.44 -30.79 7.80
N ARG A 492 -4.62 -30.89 6.47
CA ARG A 492 -3.81 -31.73 5.57
C ARG A 492 -2.49 -31.06 5.19
N LEU A 493 -2.52 -29.77 4.82
CA LEU A 493 -1.62 -28.78 5.43
C LEU A 493 -0.56 -29.25 6.41
N GLU A 494 -0.96 -29.08 7.66
CA GLU A 494 -0.17 -29.25 8.86
C GLU A 494 0.31 -30.70 9.01
N ALA A 495 -0.53 -31.67 8.68
CA ALA A 495 -0.15 -33.10 8.72
C ALA A 495 1.02 -33.47 7.81
N HIS A 496 1.22 -32.74 6.71
CA HIS A 496 2.38 -32.93 5.82
C HIS A 496 3.55 -32.00 6.15
N GLY A 497 3.40 -31.10 7.14
CA GLY A 497 4.43 -30.12 7.50
C GLY A 497 4.68 -29.05 6.42
N TRP A 498 3.75 -28.87 5.49
CA TRP A 498 3.91 -27.88 4.41
C TRP A 498 3.36 -26.51 4.84
N PRO A 499 4.18 -25.44 4.86
CA PRO A 499 3.67 -24.11 5.14
C PRO A 499 2.80 -23.58 3.98
N PRO A 500 1.72 -22.84 4.26
CA PRO A 500 0.92 -22.18 3.23
C PRO A 500 1.77 -21.14 2.49
N GLY A 501 1.63 -21.05 1.17
CA GLY A 501 2.40 -20.11 0.36
C GLY A 501 1.89 -19.97 -1.07
N PRO A 502 2.59 -19.18 -1.92
CA PRO A 502 2.17 -18.88 -3.29
C PRO A 502 1.96 -20.12 -4.17
N TRP A 503 2.68 -21.21 -3.88
CA TRP A 503 2.56 -22.50 -4.57
C TRP A 503 1.15 -23.10 -4.47
N LEU A 504 0.38 -22.78 -3.42
CA LEU A 504 -1.03 -23.16 -3.32
C LEU A 504 -1.90 -22.43 -4.35
N GLY A 505 -1.56 -21.18 -4.68
CA GLY A 505 -2.19 -20.44 -5.78
C GLY A 505 -1.89 -21.09 -7.13
N THR A 506 -0.63 -21.47 -7.36
CA THR A 506 -0.20 -22.23 -8.55
C THR A 506 -0.92 -23.59 -8.63
N LEU A 507 -1.07 -24.30 -7.51
CA LEU A 507 -1.84 -25.54 -7.44
C LEU A 507 -3.30 -25.33 -7.82
N LYS A 508 -3.97 -24.34 -7.22
CA LYS A 508 -5.36 -24.03 -7.56
C LYS A 508 -5.51 -23.69 -9.05
N HIS A 509 -4.57 -22.92 -9.60
CA HIS A 509 -4.56 -22.57 -11.02
C HIS A 509 -4.48 -23.81 -11.92
N HIS A 510 -3.47 -24.67 -11.74
CA HIS A 510 -3.31 -25.88 -12.55
C HIS A 510 -4.52 -26.83 -12.41
N VAL A 511 -5.08 -26.96 -11.20
CA VAL A 511 -6.28 -27.78 -10.99
C VAL A 511 -7.49 -27.23 -11.72
N LEU A 512 -7.70 -25.90 -11.68
CA LEU A 512 -8.78 -25.27 -12.43
C LEU A 512 -8.55 -25.37 -13.95
N ALA A 513 -7.30 -25.30 -14.41
CA ALA A 513 -6.92 -25.40 -15.82
C ALA A 513 -7.00 -26.83 -16.39
N GLY A 514 -7.28 -27.84 -15.54
CA GLY A 514 -7.24 -29.24 -15.94
C GLY A 514 -5.83 -29.80 -16.15
N GLU A 515 -4.80 -29.09 -15.72
CA GLU A 515 -3.39 -29.42 -15.90
C GLU A 515 -2.88 -30.32 -14.75
N GLY A 516 -3.50 -31.49 -14.60
CA GLY A 516 -3.22 -32.41 -13.48
C GLY A 516 -1.77 -32.90 -13.40
N GLU A 517 -1.08 -33.02 -14.53
CA GLU A 517 0.31 -33.46 -14.63
C GLU A 517 1.34 -32.34 -14.36
N ALA A 518 0.88 -31.09 -14.22
CA ALA A 518 1.77 -29.97 -13.93
C ALA A 518 2.55 -30.23 -12.63
N ARG A 519 3.86 -30.03 -12.70
CA ARG A 519 4.78 -30.31 -11.60
C ARG A 519 4.92 -29.08 -10.70
N ILE A 520 4.54 -29.24 -9.43
CA ILE A 520 4.57 -28.17 -8.44
C ILE A 520 5.67 -28.45 -7.44
N ARG A 521 6.58 -27.49 -7.30
CA ARG A 521 7.64 -27.53 -6.30
C ARG A 521 7.07 -27.16 -4.93
N LEU A 522 7.26 -28.04 -3.96
CA LEU A 522 6.79 -27.90 -2.60
C LEU A 522 7.84 -27.21 -1.72
N PRO A 523 7.45 -26.67 -0.54
CA PRO A 523 8.37 -26.03 0.39
C PRO A 523 9.49 -26.93 0.91
N ASP A 524 9.26 -28.24 0.97
CA ASP A 524 10.26 -29.26 1.35
C ASP A 524 11.28 -29.56 0.24
N GLY A 525 11.20 -28.85 -0.89
CA GLY A 525 12.07 -29.03 -2.05
C GLY A 525 11.65 -30.16 -2.98
N THR A 526 10.67 -30.98 -2.59
CA THR A 526 10.14 -32.04 -3.46
C THR A 526 9.26 -31.47 -4.55
N THR A 527 9.00 -32.26 -5.59
CA THR A 527 8.10 -31.90 -6.68
C THR A 527 7.02 -32.96 -6.84
N ARG A 528 5.76 -32.56 -6.82
CA ARG A 528 4.61 -33.47 -7.02
C ARG A 528 3.69 -32.94 -8.10
N SER A 529 2.89 -33.83 -8.70
CA SER A 529 1.89 -33.42 -9.69
C SER A 529 0.74 -32.66 -9.03
N ALA A 530 0.14 -31.73 -9.78
CA ALA A 530 -1.02 -30.97 -9.34
C ALA A 530 -2.18 -31.90 -8.96
N ALA A 531 -2.41 -32.99 -9.70
CA ALA A 531 -3.44 -33.99 -9.41
C ALA A 531 -3.22 -34.70 -8.07
N SER A 532 -1.99 -35.13 -7.77
CA SER A 532 -1.66 -35.77 -6.50
C SER A 532 -1.84 -34.82 -5.32
N LEU A 533 -1.38 -33.57 -5.46
CA LEU A 533 -1.56 -32.55 -4.44
C LEU A 533 -3.02 -32.14 -4.26
N ALA A 534 -3.80 -32.09 -5.35
CA ALA A 534 -5.22 -31.80 -5.31
C ALA A 534 -5.99 -32.83 -4.47
N GLN A 535 -5.75 -34.12 -4.70
CA GLN A 535 -6.38 -35.18 -3.90
C GLN A 535 -6.00 -35.12 -2.42
N ALA A 536 -4.74 -34.80 -2.13
CA ALA A 536 -4.25 -34.75 -0.76
C ALA A 536 -4.73 -33.50 0.01
N LEU A 537 -4.76 -32.34 -0.65
CA LEU A 537 -4.83 -31.03 0.02
C LEU A 537 -6.08 -30.22 -0.32
N LEU A 538 -6.75 -30.48 -1.44
CA LEU A 538 -7.84 -29.63 -1.89
C LEU A 538 -9.20 -30.27 -1.60
N LEU A 539 -10.16 -29.43 -1.23
CA LEU A 539 -11.56 -29.75 -1.20
C LEU A 539 -12.24 -28.97 -2.31
N THR A 540 -12.82 -29.69 -3.27
CA THR A 540 -13.53 -29.10 -4.41
C THR A 540 -15.03 -29.21 -4.16
N ARG A 541 -15.72 -28.07 -4.22
CA ARG A 541 -17.19 -27.98 -4.16
C ARG A 541 -17.72 -27.35 -5.44
N PRO A 542 -18.99 -27.56 -5.80
CA PRO A 542 -19.65 -26.77 -6.84
C PRO A 542 -19.52 -25.27 -6.56
N GLY A 543 -19.36 -24.47 -7.61
CA GLY A 543 -19.35 -23.01 -7.45
C GLY A 543 -20.69 -22.48 -6.97
N GLU A 544 -20.65 -21.52 -6.03
CA GLU A 544 -21.85 -20.82 -5.58
C GLU A 544 -22.10 -19.60 -6.47
N ARG A 545 -23.28 -19.54 -7.07
CA ARG A 545 -23.67 -18.47 -7.98
C ARG A 545 -24.20 -17.25 -7.22
N LEU A 546 -23.81 -16.06 -7.66
CA LEU A 546 -24.35 -14.78 -7.21
C LEU A 546 -25.09 -14.12 -8.37
N VAL A 547 -26.28 -13.58 -8.12
CA VAL A 547 -27.00 -12.75 -9.08
C VAL A 547 -27.18 -11.35 -8.54
N TYR A 548 -27.04 -10.36 -9.41
CA TYR A 548 -27.24 -8.95 -9.14
C TYR A 548 -28.23 -8.38 -10.16
N ALA A 549 -29.33 -7.82 -9.66
CA ALA A 549 -30.37 -7.20 -10.46
C ALA A 549 -30.84 -5.91 -9.78
N THR A 550 -30.91 -4.83 -10.54
CA THR A 550 -31.40 -3.52 -10.11
C THR A 550 -32.28 -2.95 -11.20
N ASP A 551 -33.11 -1.98 -10.85
CA ASP A 551 -33.89 -1.13 -11.77
C ASP A 551 -34.60 -1.94 -12.85
N LEU A 552 -35.66 -2.66 -12.47
CA LEU A 552 -36.43 -3.51 -13.37
C LEU A 552 -37.94 -3.40 -13.10
N GLY A 553 -38.72 -3.32 -14.18
CA GLY A 553 -40.17 -3.28 -14.10
C GLY A 553 -40.74 -4.62 -13.67
N ASP A 554 -41.82 -4.59 -12.89
CA ASP A 554 -42.53 -5.79 -12.47
C ASP A 554 -43.41 -6.40 -13.59
N THR A 555 -42.78 -6.89 -14.65
CA THR A 555 -43.45 -7.51 -15.80
C THR A 555 -43.27 -9.03 -15.78
N ALA A 556 -44.23 -9.76 -16.36
CA ALA A 556 -44.14 -11.23 -16.46
C ALA A 556 -42.87 -11.69 -17.19
N GLU A 557 -42.41 -10.93 -18.19
CA GLU A 557 -41.19 -11.26 -18.93
C GLU A 557 -39.93 -11.02 -18.08
N ASN A 558 -39.84 -9.88 -17.39
CA ASN A 558 -38.73 -9.62 -16.47
C ASN A 558 -38.65 -10.66 -15.37
N ARG A 559 -39.79 -11.00 -14.74
CA ARG A 559 -39.87 -12.08 -13.75
C ARG A 559 -39.34 -13.39 -14.30
N ARG A 560 -39.80 -13.82 -15.50
CA ARG A 560 -39.31 -15.07 -16.13
C ARG A 560 -37.81 -15.06 -16.36
N ARG A 561 -37.27 -13.97 -16.94
CA ARG A 561 -35.85 -13.85 -17.25
C ARG A 561 -34.99 -13.83 -15.99
N LEU A 562 -35.37 -13.05 -14.98
CA LEU A 562 -34.62 -12.96 -13.73
C LEU A 562 -34.69 -14.26 -12.94
N VAL A 563 -35.85 -14.91 -12.87
CA VAL A 563 -35.99 -16.24 -12.24
C VAL A 563 -35.11 -17.27 -12.94
N ALA A 564 -35.08 -17.30 -14.27
CA ALA A 564 -34.22 -18.21 -15.03
C ALA A 564 -32.73 -17.94 -14.78
N LEU A 565 -32.32 -16.66 -14.69
CA LEU A 565 -30.95 -16.28 -14.40
C LEU A 565 -30.54 -16.63 -12.95
N ALA A 566 -31.44 -16.42 -11.99
CA ALA A 566 -31.21 -16.61 -10.55
C ALA A 566 -31.51 -18.02 -10.04
N TRP A 567 -31.97 -18.93 -10.90
CA TRP A 567 -32.40 -20.27 -10.51
C TRP A 567 -31.35 -21.00 -9.67
N GLY A 568 -31.64 -21.25 -8.38
CA GLY A 568 -30.76 -21.93 -7.43
C GLY A 568 -29.46 -21.16 -7.13
N ALA A 569 -29.47 -19.83 -7.22
CA ALA A 569 -28.34 -19.01 -6.82
C ALA A 569 -28.14 -19.04 -5.29
N ARG A 570 -26.89 -18.92 -4.84
CA ARG A 570 -26.57 -18.83 -3.42
C ARG A 570 -27.04 -17.49 -2.85
N VAL A 571 -26.82 -16.41 -3.59
CA VAL A 571 -27.25 -15.06 -3.18
C VAL A 571 -27.82 -14.32 -4.39
N LEU A 572 -28.96 -13.66 -4.18
CA LEU A 572 -29.54 -12.69 -5.10
C LEU A 572 -29.53 -11.31 -4.44
N PHE A 573 -28.80 -10.36 -5.03
CA PHE A 573 -28.95 -8.94 -4.76
C PHE A 573 -30.03 -8.42 -5.70
N CYS A 574 -31.14 -7.92 -5.16
CA CYS A 574 -32.27 -7.45 -5.95
C CYS A 574 -32.84 -6.14 -5.41
N GLU A 575 -33.18 -5.21 -6.29
CA GLU A 575 -33.84 -3.97 -5.87
C GLU A 575 -35.23 -4.21 -5.25
N ALA A 576 -35.64 -3.32 -4.35
CA ALA A 576 -36.98 -3.33 -3.75
C ALA A 576 -37.40 -1.92 -3.28
N PRO A 577 -37.46 -0.90 -4.16
CA PRO A 577 -37.62 0.49 -3.75
C PRO A 577 -38.97 0.82 -3.10
N PHE A 578 -40.04 0.08 -3.42
CA PHE A 578 -41.42 0.44 -3.08
C PHE A 578 -42.15 -0.64 -2.28
N LEU A 579 -43.11 -0.23 -1.45
CA LEU A 579 -44.05 -1.16 -0.80
C LEU A 579 -45.09 -1.67 -1.81
N ALA A 580 -45.77 -2.78 -1.50
CA ALA A 580 -46.86 -3.31 -2.30
C ALA A 580 -48.01 -2.30 -2.46
N ALA A 581 -48.27 -1.48 -1.44
CA ALA A 581 -49.24 -0.39 -1.50
C ALA A 581 -48.86 0.72 -2.52
N GLU A 582 -47.60 0.78 -2.93
CA GLU A 582 -47.05 1.74 -3.89
C GLU A 582 -46.84 1.12 -5.28
N ALA A 583 -47.47 -0.02 -5.58
CA ALA A 583 -47.29 -0.74 -6.85
C ALA A 583 -47.56 0.12 -8.09
N GLU A 584 -48.48 1.08 -8.02
CA GLU A 584 -48.74 2.02 -9.11
C GLU A 584 -47.53 2.90 -9.41
N GLN A 585 -46.88 3.41 -8.36
CA GLN A 585 -45.67 4.21 -8.50
C GLN A 585 -44.54 3.36 -9.05
N ALA A 586 -44.34 2.16 -8.49
CA ALA A 586 -43.33 1.21 -8.96
C ALA A 586 -43.47 0.93 -10.46
N ARG A 587 -44.69 0.63 -10.92
CA ARG A 587 -44.99 0.40 -12.34
C ARG A 587 -44.72 1.62 -13.22
N ARG A 588 -45.09 2.83 -12.77
CA ARG A 588 -44.88 4.07 -13.53
C ARG A 588 -43.40 4.40 -13.71
N THR A 589 -42.57 4.11 -12.71
CA THR A 589 -41.12 4.36 -12.75
C THR A 589 -40.31 3.13 -13.13
N GLY A 590 -40.97 2.03 -13.52
CA GLY A 590 -40.29 0.82 -13.98
C GLY A 590 -39.52 0.04 -12.91
N HIS A 591 -39.94 0.05 -11.65
CA HIS A 591 -39.26 -0.66 -10.56
C HIS A 591 -40.12 -1.77 -9.93
N LEU A 592 -39.48 -2.59 -9.08
CA LEU A 592 -40.15 -3.58 -8.24
C LEU A 592 -40.78 -3.01 -6.98
N THR A 593 -41.72 -3.78 -6.43
CA THR A 593 -42.14 -3.69 -5.03
C THR A 593 -41.36 -4.70 -4.18
N ALA A 594 -41.28 -4.47 -2.86
CA ALA A 594 -40.71 -5.37 -1.88
C ALA A 594 -41.34 -6.78 -1.93
N ARG A 595 -42.67 -6.83 -2.03
CA ARG A 595 -43.39 -8.09 -2.28
C ARG A 595 -42.94 -8.78 -3.57
N ALA A 596 -42.87 -8.06 -4.70
CA ALA A 596 -42.46 -8.64 -5.98
C ALA A 596 -41.01 -9.17 -5.94
N CYS A 597 -40.10 -8.44 -5.28
CA CYS A 597 -38.71 -8.86 -5.05
C CYS A 597 -38.65 -10.21 -4.30
N GLY A 598 -39.42 -10.34 -3.21
CA GLY A 598 -39.54 -11.60 -2.46
C GLY A 598 -40.13 -12.75 -3.28
N GLU A 599 -41.20 -12.48 -4.05
CA GLU A 599 -41.83 -13.49 -4.93
C GLU A 599 -40.87 -14.01 -6.01
N ILE A 600 -40.08 -13.12 -6.62
CA ILE A 600 -39.06 -13.49 -7.61
C ILE A 600 -37.97 -14.36 -6.98
N ALA A 601 -37.47 -13.96 -5.80
CA ALA A 601 -36.45 -14.71 -5.09
C ALA A 601 -36.94 -16.12 -4.70
N ALA A 602 -38.18 -16.23 -4.22
CA ALA A 602 -38.81 -17.50 -3.89
C ALA A 602 -38.98 -18.38 -5.13
N ALA A 603 -39.48 -17.83 -6.23
CA ALA A 603 -39.65 -18.55 -7.49
C ALA A 603 -38.31 -19.03 -8.08
N ALA A 604 -37.23 -18.27 -7.88
CA ALA A 604 -35.89 -18.66 -8.28
C ALA A 604 -35.24 -19.69 -7.35
N GLY A 605 -35.80 -19.95 -6.16
CA GLY A 605 -35.23 -20.88 -5.19
C GLY A 605 -33.84 -20.47 -4.71
N VAL A 606 -33.61 -19.17 -4.54
CA VAL A 606 -32.31 -18.66 -4.06
C VAL A 606 -32.12 -18.99 -2.59
N ALA A 607 -30.88 -19.28 -2.17
CA ALA A 607 -30.61 -19.60 -0.77
C ALA A 607 -30.69 -18.36 0.14
N ARG A 608 -30.32 -17.18 -0.38
CA ARG A 608 -30.33 -15.91 0.35
C ARG A 608 -30.73 -14.75 -0.55
N LEU A 609 -31.62 -13.89 -0.06
CA LEU A 609 -31.99 -12.63 -0.71
C LEU A 609 -31.35 -11.45 0.03
N VAL A 610 -30.73 -10.56 -0.72
CA VAL A 610 -30.21 -9.27 -0.24
C VAL A 610 -30.98 -8.16 -0.96
N PRO A 611 -32.05 -7.64 -0.35
CA PRO A 611 -32.78 -6.53 -0.93
C PRO A 611 -31.98 -5.23 -0.79
N PHE A 612 -32.03 -4.37 -1.81
CA PHE A 612 -31.37 -3.07 -1.78
C PHE A 612 -32.08 -2.05 -2.66
N HIS A 613 -31.46 -0.89 -2.86
CA HIS A 613 -31.99 0.21 -3.66
C HIS A 613 -33.35 0.67 -3.12
N PHE A 614 -33.48 0.72 -1.79
CA PHE A 614 -34.69 1.18 -1.14
C PHE A 614 -34.92 2.66 -1.41
N SER A 615 -36.16 3.04 -1.68
CA SER A 615 -36.48 4.46 -1.81
C SER A 615 -36.23 5.16 -0.47
N ARG A 616 -35.48 6.27 -0.49
CA ARG A 616 -35.15 7.07 0.71
C ARG A 616 -36.38 7.56 1.47
N ARG A 617 -37.58 7.55 0.86
CA ARG A 617 -38.86 7.81 1.55
C ARG A 617 -39.10 6.87 2.74
N HIS A 618 -38.55 5.66 2.69
CA HIS A 618 -38.74 4.61 3.69
C HIS A 618 -37.60 4.54 4.72
N ILE A 619 -36.67 5.49 4.71
CA ILE A 619 -35.50 5.50 5.63
C ILE A 619 -35.88 5.51 7.12
N THR A 620 -37.08 6.01 7.44
CA THR A 620 -37.58 6.11 8.82
C THR A 620 -38.30 4.84 9.28
N ASP A 621 -38.74 3.97 8.36
CA ASP A 621 -39.46 2.74 8.67
C ASP A 621 -39.20 1.64 7.64
N THR A 622 -37.93 1.25 7.50
CA THR A 622 -37.48 0.19 6.58
C THR A 622 -38.12 -1.16 6.87
N ARG A 623 -38.55 -1.38 8.13
CA ARG A 623 -39.12 -2.66 8.59
C ARG A 623 -40.27 -3.13 7.73
N ARG A 624 -41.11 -2.21 7.23
CA ARG A 624 -42.24 -2.55 6.36
C ARG A 624 -41.82 -3.20 5.04
N LEU A 625 -40.73 -2.73 4.44
CA LEU A 625 -40.17 -3.34 3.21
C LEU A 625 -39.66 -4.75 3.53
N HIS A 626 -38.90 -4.91 4.61
CA HIS A 626 -38.40 -6.21 5.06
C HIS A 626 -39.53 -7.19 5.42
N ASP A 627 -40.60 -6.73 6.06
CA ASP A 627 -41.77 -7.54 6.39
C ASP A 627 -42.45 -8.09 5.12
N GLU A 628 -42.70 -7.24 4.11
CA GLU A 628 -43.27 -7.69 2.84
C GLU A 628 -42.37 -8.71 2.12
N ILE A 629 -41.05 -8.50 2.16
CA ILE A 629 -40.07 -9.43 1.59
C ILE A 629 -40.10 -10.77 2.33
N ARG A 630 -40.07 -10.77 3.67
CA ARG A 630 -40.09 -11.99 4.48
C ARG A 630 -41.38 -12.79 4.30
N LEU A 631 -42.51 -12.12 4.15
CA LEU A 631 -43.79 -12.78 3.86
C LEU A 631 -43.79 -13.47 2.49
N ALA A 632 -43.13 -12.88 1.49
CA ALA A 632 -43.04 -13.43 0.14
C ALA A 632 -41.88 -14.42 -0.05
N PHE A 633 -40.82 -14.32 0.76
CA PHE A 633 -39.62 -15.15 0.72
C PHE A 633 -39.31 -15.73 2.12
N PRO A 634 -39.72 -16.97 2.41
CA PRO A 634 -39.48 -17.63 3.70
C PRO A 634 -38.03 -18.11 3.89
N GLY A 635 -37.11 -17.81 2.97
CA GLY A 635 -35.69 -18.14 3.07
C GLY A 635 -34.88 -17.11 3.89
N GLU A 636 -33.56 -17.23 3.89
CA GLU A 636 -32.69 -16.29 4.62
C GLU A 636 -32.69 -14.92 3.91
N ALA A 637 -33.44 -13.95 4.44
CA ALA A 637 -33.35 -12.55 4.06
C ALA A 637 -32.33 -11.85 4.98
N ALA A 638 -31.40 -11.07 4.40
CA ALA A 638 -30.41 -10.35 5.20
C ALA A 638 -31.07 -9.15 5.93
N ASP A 639 -31.38 -9.30 7.22
CA ASP A 639 -31.79 -8.21 8.11
C ASP A 639 -30.57 -7.56 8.81
N GLU A 640 -30.78 -6.35 9.34
CA GLU A 640 -29.83 -5.49 10.07
C GLU A 640 -28.91 -6.23 11.07
N PRO A 641 -27.70 -5.70 11.36
CA PRO A 641 -26.80 -6.32 12.32
C PRO A 641 -27.50 -6.47 13.66
N ALA A 642 -27.49 -7.70 14.19
CA ALA A 642 -28.00 -8.04 15.51
C ALA A 642 -27.60 -6.96 16.51
N GLY A 643 -28.60 -6.24 17.03
CA GLY A 643 -28.42 -5.37 18.17
C GLY A 643 -27.79 -6.20 19.28
N LYS A 644 -26.71 -5.69 19.87
CA LYS A 644 -26.16 -6.24 21.11
C LYS A 644 -27.31 -6.39 22.09
N GLU A 645 -27.68 -7.63 22.41
CA GLU A 645 -28.37 -7.91 23.65
C GLU A 645 -27.47 -7.36 24.77
N GLU A 646 -27.93 -6.29 25.41
CA GLU A 646 -27.46 -5.91 26.73
C GLU A 646 -27.84 -7.04 27.67
N ALA A 647 -26.90 -7.98 27.88
CA ALA A 647 -26.96 -8.92 28.97
C ALA A 647 -26.65 -8.16 30.26
N GLY A 648 -27.64 -8.08 31.13
CA GLY A 648 -27.50 -7.68 32.54
C GLY A 648 -26.81 -8.74 33.39
#